data_AF-A0A3D2J0Q3-F1
#
_entry.id   AF-A0A3D2J0Q3-F1
#
_cell.length_a   1.000
_cell.length_b   1.000
_cell.length_c   1.000
_cell.angle_alpha   90.00
_cell.angle_beta   90.00
_cell.angle_gamma   90.00
#
_symmetry.space_group_name_H-M   'P 1'
#
loop_
_entity.id
_entity.type
_entity.pdbx_description
1 polymer ?
#
loop_
_entity_poly.entity_id
_entity_poly.type
_entity_poly.pdbx_seq_one_letter_code
_entity_poly.pdbx_strand_id
1 'polypeptide(L)'
;MGILSDFKDNIVVSKMSKKPQLNIEELAKLSESQIKKILKKKEISLVEVNVGKISSYELAKKLVELYKMSKKDYDDIMLFFFSSKNHEMFKIFETSKDISNIKSILSEESIKRFISDPSYTIDINFFSEEFIKNNNDIFLVDVLPEEVRKRYYDKNITEKDLLENITVFRNMKHSDIIFESVRYNDENSKKIISKLGLDGLTKVINSLGIRFYNFYNDPEKMKSMCNFLNNKNTTDFSTQVINYNYNYTEDFSTQVINYIYTDKELLSDLSISDNSYSISSSLIYLNYFNINKIDFMNYFNKTFSHIENYISFGNFVSSFSKVLKKQQNFRSIDELFEEAAILTTKMIYTKEERYTKDFIEKHQQYFLPSDAPAELKEKYYNKLLTYKDIKENLRYFSKTNISVAFFEIEASDGRKGLFDNDCFLKILELCDGDLSKINFNKQCIFFQEYLFRCGSELNYISSYNEFLSLAEKYYMEHGILIRELESLKMLGINKKYLEEIENNIKRFGIQKDNIYFDIRLLSDDVIKRFNFDVIKAAATYYRSGAIPLLIEYSKDEQLAKKLNDWFTLLNNNDKNMLNERNINYIIISFKECLPLIDELLNYNIALSEKQMKNLTDIIVNKNMYNVRTIDELTNYVGHRKKVLNDKFESNNISYVQDAIVESLFSLTYLSFIDRYSLNNEKLYKKYILPNIPVDIAAAIEIIKTIENTFDRNKLKEIFNDTISLGNIGINIAEIKSALIKAYTQLYNNELFKEKENKTYYIEGTNSLECPKNVNGEDISSSNKIKVVELNGEPFKLIVHAIHGKATDRTLEDPSIKMFKNPNLWNTKEGATTLSTSLISNTCIKLFGGSDSLNTIYFGFNEIPSDVLMGTLPSDAVTAHGGGLLDAYTAANETFTPKRLINLTSNKWSPHNEVVLMRRSQENNLKFNGRIQPTCIVTFDNTIDEKTKLAAQYFNVPIYKINSVRYADINTHNKEMYLSGKIEKFDNSDIEAILSTQFEDEKVDRRKLCIELCKKAFSERLINEQQYYERLQYIVDYFEENELITSNDRTYMSLNYIEEINTILSSRDGVNKSETTR
;
A
#
# COMPACT_ATOMS: atom_id res chain seq x y z
N MET A 1 -94.85 16.97 4.22
CA MET A 1 -94.30 18.27 3.78
C MET A 1 -92.84 18.22 3.31
N GLY A 2 -92.04 17.16 3.55
CA GLY A 2 -90.62 17.11 3.15
C GLY A 2 -90.30 16.88 1.65
N ILE A 3 -91.22 16.36 0.83
CA ILE A 3 -90.96 16.12 -0.60
C ILE A 3 -91.06 17.41 -1.44
N LEU A 4 -91.84 18.40 -0.98
CA LEU A 4 -91.99 19.69 -1.65
C LEU A 4 -90.85 20.67 -1.39
N SER A 5 -90.17 20.59 -0.23
CA SER A 5 -88.96 21.38 0.05
C SER A 5 -87.77 20.90 -0.77
N ASP A 6 -87.58 19.57 -0.90
CA ASP A 6 -86.50 19.02 -1.72
C ASP A 6 -86.69 19.30 -3.23
N PHE A 7 -87.93 19.36 -3.72
CA PHE A 7 -88.19 19.68 -5.12
C PHE A 7 -87.90 21.16 -5.44
N LYS A 8 -88.25 22.10 -4.54
CA LYS A 8 -87.89 23.53 -4.67
C LYS A 8 -86.37 23.72 -4.61
N ASP A 9 -85.70 23.08 -3.66
CA ASP A 9 -84.23 23.15 -3.53
C ASP A 9 -83.52 22.60 -4.77
N ASN A 10 -83.98 21.47 -5.32
CA ASN A 10 -83.38 20.88 -6.51
C ASN A 10 -83.55 21.74 -7.77
N ILE A 11 -84.64 22.50 -7.90
CA ILE A 11 -84.84 23.46 -9.01
C ILE A 11 -83.88 24.64 -8.88
N VAL A 12 -83.74 25.22 -7.68
CA VAL A 12 -82.80 26.33 -7.43
C VAL A 12 -81.36 25.88 -7.65
N VAL A 13 -80.98 24.71 -7.12
CA VAL A 13 -79.66 24.08 -7.32
C VAL A 13 -79.40 23.80 -8.80
N SER A 14 -80.36 23.25 -9.53
CA SER A 14 -80.27 22.99 -10.98
C SER A 14 -80.01 24.28 -11.77
N LYS A 15 -80.75 25.35 -11.48
CA LYS A 15 -80.63 26.64 -12.18
C LYS A 15 -79.28 27.31 -11.89
N MET A 16 -78.86 27.34 -10.62
CA MET A 16 -77.56 27.90 -10.22
C MET A 16 -76.39 27.06 -10.72
N SER A 17 -76.52 25.72 -10.76
CA SER A 17 -75.48 24.82 -11.29
C SER A 17 -75.26 24.94 -12.79
N LYS A 18 -76.16 25.57 -13.56
CA LYS A 18 -75.98 25.82 -14.99
C LYS A 18 -75.29 27.15 -15.28
N LYS A 19 -75.26 28.09 -14.33
CA LYS A 19 -74.53 29.35 -14.51
C LYS A 19 -73.02 29.08 -14.52
N PRO A 20 -72.27 29.64 -15.48
CA PRO A 20 -70.81 29.44 -15.55
C PRO A 20 -70.08 30.11 -14.39
N GLN A 21 -70.60 31.24 -13.89
CA GLN A 21 -70.09 31.94 -12.70
C GLN A 21 -71.26 32.43 -11.82
N LEU A 22 -71.04 32.50 -10.51
CA LEU A 22 -71.99 33.02 -9.52
C LEU A 22 -71.35 34.21 -8.80
N ASN A 23 -72.10 35.19 -8.30
CA ASN A 23 -71.52 36.21 -7.43
C ASN A 23 -71.71 35.83 -5.94
N ILE A 24 -70.91 36.40 -5.04
CA ILE A 24 -70.97 36.00 -3.62
C ILE A 24 -72.34 36.31 -2.99
N GLU A 25 -73.02 37.36 -3.46
CA GLU A 25 -74.35 37.74 -2.99
C GLU A 25 -75.43 36.72 -3.38
N GLU A 26 -75.34 36.14 -4.59
CA GLU A 26 -76.17 35.05 -5.07
C GLU A 26 -75.88 33.77 -4.28
N LEU A 27 -74.61 33.49 -3.97
CA LEU A 27 -74.21 32.35 -3.15
C LEU A 27 -74.70 32.50 -1.70
N ALA A 28 -74.65 33.72 -1.15
CA ALA A 28 -75.08 34.05 0.21
C ALA A 28 -76.60 33.93 0.44
N LYS A 29 -77.40 34.08 -0.64
CA LYS A 29 -78.86 33.90 -0.63
C LYS A 29 -79.29 32.43 -0.61
N LEU A 30 -78.36 31.49 -0.82
CA LEU A 30 -78.63 30.05 -0.77
C LEU A 30 -78.49 29.50 0.66
N SER A 31 -79.24 28.45 0.96
CA SER A 31 -79.07 27.72 2.21
C SER A 31 -77.83 26.82 2.17
N GLU A 32 -77.30 26.47 3.34
CA GLU A 32 -76.12 25.58 3.45
C GLU A 32 -76.32 24.23 2.71
N SER A 33 -77.52 23.65 2.82
CA SER A 33 -77.93 22.44 2.10
C SER A 33 -77.79 22.60 0.58
N GLN A 34 -78.24 23.74 0.04
CA GLN A 34 -78.18 24.03 -1.38
C GLN A 34 -76.73 24.24 -1.85
N ILE A 35 -75.90 24.96 -1.08
CA ILE A 35 -74.47 25.18 -1.40
C ILE A 35 -73.71 23.83 -1.45
N LYS A 36 -73.93 22.93 -0.47
CA LYS A 36 -73.36 21.56 -0.49
C LYS A 36 -73.77 20.78 -1.73
N LYS A 37 -75.06 20.83 -2.11
CA LYS A 37 -75.58 20.10 -3.28
C LYS A 37 -75.01 20.64 -4.60
N ILE A 38 -74.75 21.94 -4.73
CA ILE A 38 -74.13 22.53 -5.92
C ILE A 38 -72.67 22.09 -6.04
N LEU A 39 -71.88 22.21 -4.97
CA LEU A 39 -70.45 21.89 -4.98
C LEU A 39 -70.16 20.40 -5.19
N LYS A 40 -71.07 19.50 -4.78
CA LYS A 40 -71.00 18.06 -5.13
C LYS A 40 -71.09 17.78 -6.62
N LYS A 41 -71.74 18.65 -7.40
CA LYS A 41 -71.97 18.44 -8.84
C LYS A 41 -70.90 19.11 -9.70
N LYS A 42 -70.39 20.25 -9.27
CA LYS A 42 -69.33 20.98 -9.95
C LYS A 42 -68.68 21.99 -9.03
N GLU A 43 -67.45 22.36 -9.35
CA GLU A 43 -66.79 23.50 -8.73
C GLU A 43 -67.46 24.82 -9.17
N ILE A 44 -67.51 25.80 -8.27
CA ILE A 44 -68.14 27.10 -8.50
C ILE A 44 -67.07 28.15 -8.79
N SER A 45 -67.18 28.87 -9.89
CA SER A 45 -66.42 30.10 -10.10
C SER A 45 -67.22 31.28 -9.57
N LEU A 46 -66.62 32.05 -8.67
CA LEU A 46 -67.20 33.32 -8.24
C LEU A 46 -66.82 34.44 -9.22
N VAL A 47 -67.75 35.33 -9.56
CA VAL A 47 -67.52 36.46 -10.47
C VAL A 47 -66.46 37.40 -9.87
N GLU A 48 -66.46 37.56 -8.55
CA GLU A 48 -65.46 38.32 -7.82
C GLU A 48 -64.13 37.57 -7.62
N VAL A 49 -63.95 36.36 -8.15
CA VAL A 49 -62.75 35.51 -7.96
C VAL A 49 -62.25 34.98 -9.31
N ASN A 50 -61.41 35.74 -9.99
CA ASN A 50 -60.95 35.38 -11.34
C ASN A 50 -59.67 34.49 -11.35
N VAL A 51 -59.41 33.71 -10.29
CA VAL A 51 -58.15 32.91 -10.19
C VAL A 51 -58.34 31.46 -9.72
N GLY A 52 -59.56 30.97 -9.42
CA GLY A 52 -59.72 29.55 -9.09
C GLY A 52 -61.15 29.13 -8.81
N LYS A 53 -61.52 27.91 -9.22
CA LYS A 53 -62.84 27.35 -8.95
C LYS A 53 -62.92 26.89 -7.50
N ILE A 54 -63.95 27.29 -6.78
CA ILE A 54 -64.21 26.84 -5.41
C ILE A 54 -64.76 25.42 -5.49
N SER A 55 -63.98 24.46 -5.02
CA SER A 55 -64.34 23.04 -4.94
C SER A 55 -64.71 22.59 -3.53
N SER A 56 -64.34 23.38 -2.51
CA SER A 56 -64.60 23.08 -1.10
C SER A 56 -65.84 23.77 -0.57
N TYR A 57 -66.71 23.00 0.10
CA TYR A 57 -67.87 23.52 0.79
C TYR A 57 -67.50 24.42 1.98
N GLU A 58 -66.45 24.06 2.73
CA GLU A 58 -66.04 24.83 3.91
C GLU A 58 -65.50 26.21 3.51
N LEU A 59 -64.74 26.28 2.41
CA LEU A 59 -64.29 27.55 1.85
C LEU A 59 -65.48 28.41 1.38
N ALA A 60 -66.42 27.83 0.64
CA ALA A 60 -67.62 28.55 0.18
C ALA A 60 -68.48 29.06 1.33
N LYS A 61 -68.63 28.26 2.38
CA LYS A 61 -69.37 28.64 3.60
C LYS A 61 -68.72 29.83 4.30
N LYS A 62 -67.39 29.79 4.50
CA LYS A 62 -66.65 30.85 5.19
C LYS A 62 -66.62 32.16 4.41
N LEU A 63 -66.50 32.10 3.09
CA LEU A 63 -66.61 33.29 2.23
C LEU A 63 -67.99 33.94 2.34
N VAL A 64 -69.06 33.12 2.39
CA VAL A 64 -70.43 33.62 2.61
C VAL A 64 -70.62 34.17 4.03
N GLU A 65 -70.06 33.53 5.05
CA GLU A 65 -70.07 34.03 6.43
C GLU A 65 -69.37 35.39 6.52
N LEU A 66 -68.16 35.51 5.97
CA LEU A 66 -67.41 36.77 5.94
C LEU A 66 -68.18 37.87 5.21
N TYR A 67 -68.72 37.57 4.02
CA TYR A 67 -69.53 38.53 3.25
C TYR A 67 -70.78 39.01 4.01
N LYS A 68 -71.45 38.10 4.73
CA LYS A 68 -72.63 38.44 5.55
C LYS A 68 -72.25 39.26 6.78
N MET A 69 -71.07 39.04 7.34
CA MET A 69 -70.57 39.78 8.51
C MET A 69 -70.13 41.20 8.12
N SER A 70 -69.30 41.32 7.08
CA SER A 70 -68.77 42.59 6.60
C SER A 70 -68.42 42.48 5.12
N LYS A 71 -69.22 43.13 4.28
CA LYS A 71 -68.93 43.21 2.84
C LYS A 71 -67.58 43.86 2.56
N LYS A 72 -67.20 44.86 3.36
CA LYS A 72 -65.91 45.55 3.22
C LYS A 72 -64.73 44.61 3.51
N ASP A 73 -64.80 43.81 4.58
CA ASP A 73 -63.70 42.89 4.91
C ASP A 73 -63.63 41.72 3.93
N TYR A 74 -64.77 41.28 3.39
CA TYR A 74 -64.80 40.36 2.27
C TYR A 74 -64.07 40.94 1.06
N ASP A 75 -64.40 42.16 0.63
CA ASP A 75 -63.78 42.79 -0.54
C ASP A 75 -62.26 42.98 -0.33
N ASP A 76 -61.83 43.44 0.85
CA ASP A 76 -60.40 43.65 1.19
C ASP A 76 -59.60 42.34 1.18
N ILE A 77 -60.13 41.26 1.75
CA ILE A 77 -59.47 39.94 1.78
C ILE A 77 -59.44 39.33 0.37
N MET A 78 -60.48 39.54 -0.42
CA MET A 78 -60.49 39.08 -1.80
C MET A 78 -59.42 39.80 -2.63
N LEU A 79 -59.28 41.12 -2.49
CA LEU A 79 -58.21 41.92 -3.10
C LEU A 79 -56.80 41.41 -2.74
N PHE A 80 -56.58 41.05 -1.48
CA PHE A 80 -55.31 40.47 -1.01
C PHE A 80 -54.97 39.12 -1.65
N PHE A 81 -55.97 38.27 -1.83
CA PHE A 81 -55.77 37.00 -2.52
C PHE A 81 -55.47 37.15 -4.02
N PHE A 82 -55.93 38.25 -4.65
CA PHE A 82 -55.61 38.56 -6.04
C PHE A 82 -54.18 39.03 -6.26
N SER A 83 -53.62 39.84 -5.35
CA SER A 83 -52.26 40.37 -5.51
C SER A 83 -51.17 39.33 -5.23
N SER A 84 -51.46 38.31 -4.40
CA SER A 84 -50.41 37.44 -3.85
C SER A 84 -50.23 36.06 -4.50
N LYS A 85 -51.13 35.58 -5.39
CA LYS A 85 -51.07 34.23 -6.03
C LYS A 85 -50.59 33.09 -5.09
N ASN A 86 -51.03 33.06 -3.83
CA ASN A 86 -50.41 32.18 -2.82
C ASN A 86 -51.40 31.17 -2.21
N HIS A 87 -51.30 29.89 -2.61
CA HIS A 87 -52.21 28.81 -2.19
C HIS A 87 -52.22 28.54 -0.67
N GLU A 88 -51.14 28.85 0.06
CA GLU A 88 -51.08 28.62 1.51
C GLU A 88 -51.92 29.61 2.33
N MET A 89 -51.99 30.89 1.92
CA MET A 89 -52.82 31.89 2.60
C MET A 89 -54.32 31.58 2.46
N PHE A 90 -54.72 31.02 1.30
CA PHE A 90 -56.08 30.50 1.09
C PHE A 90 -56.43 29.36 2.07
N LYS A 91 -55.48 28.48 2.34
CA LYS A 91 -55.67 27.33 3.23
C LYS A 91 -55.81 27.75 4.69
N ILE A 92 -55.08 28.79 5.11
CA ILE A 92 -55.22 29.39 6.45
C ILE A 92 -56.62 29.98 6.63
N PHE A 93 -57.12 30.73 5.64
CA PHE A 93 -58.48 31.24 5.65
C PHE A 93 -59.53 30.12 5.71
N GLU A 94 -59.38 29.10 4.85
CA GLU A 94 -60.29 27.96 4.80
C GLU A 94 -60.33 27.16 6.12
N THR A 95 -59.25 27.12 6.89
CA THR A 95 -59.16 26.33 8.12
C THR A 95 -59.39 27.15 9.41
N SER A 96 -59.37 28.49 9.34
CA SER A 96 -59.55 29.35 10.52
C SER A 96 -60.91 29.22 11.18
N LYS A 97 -60.96 29.12 12.51
CA LYS A 97 -62.22 28.99 13.28
C LYS A 97 -62.85 30.34 13.64
N ASP A 98 -62.08 31.43 13.58
CA ASP A 98 -62.52 32.79 13.93
C ASP A 98 -62.50 33.69 12.70
N ILE A 99 -63.65 33.80 12.02
CA ILE A 99 -63.82 34.64 10.82
C ILE A 99 -63.85 36.13 11.18
N SER A 100 -64.22 36.50 12.41
CA SER A 100 -64.30 37.91 12.86
C SER A 100 -62.94 38.61 12.88
N ASN A 101 -61.86 37.89 13.19
CA ASN A 101 -60.50 38.46 13.29
C ASN A 101 -59.58 38.06 12.14
N ILE A 102 -60.13 37.49 11.08
CA ILE A 102 -59.33 36.82 10.05
C ILE A 102 -58.39 37.78 9.30
N LYS A 103 -58.74 39.05 9.19
CA LYS A 103 -57.88 40.08 8.58
C LYS A 103 -56.58 40.28 9.36
N SER A 104 -56.66 40.36 10.70
CA SER A 104 -55.48 40.50 11.57
C SER A 104 -54.58 39.27 11.48
N ILE A 105 -55.18 38.07 11.49
CA ILE A 105 -54.44 36.80 11.39
C ILE A 105 -53.68 36.72 10.06
N LEU A 106 -54.34 37.07 8.95
CA LEU A 106 -53.70 37.08 7.64
C LEU A 106 -52.62 38.17 7.54
N SER A 107 -52.82 39.35 8.13
CA SER A 107 -51.82 40.42 8.17
C SER A 107 -50.54 40.00 8.92
N GLU A 108 -50.66 39.37 10.09
CA GLU A 108 -49.49 38.88 10.84
C GLU A 108 -48.71 37.81 10.07
N GLU A 109 -49.44 36.86 9.46
CA GLU A 109 -48.79 35.79 8.72
C GLU A 109 -48.15 36.29 7.41
N SER A 110 -48.73 37.33 6.80
CA SER A 110 -48.15 37.99 5.63
C SER A 110 -46.81 38.64 5.93
N ILE A 111 -46.67 39.31 7.09
CA ILE A 111 -45.40 39.91 7.51
C ILE A 111 -44.36 38.83 7.80
N LYS A 112 -44.74 37.77 8.54
CA LYS A 112 -43.81 36.66 8.81
C LYS A 112 -43.29 36.06 7.51
N ARG A 113 -44.19 35.85 6.54
CA ARG A 113 -43.81 35.32 5.24
C ARG A 113 -42.95 36.30 4.44
N PHE A 114 -43.27 37.59 4.45
CA PHE A 114 -42.46 38.63 3.80
C PHE A 114 -41.02 38.67 4.33
N ILE A 115 -40.82 38.32 5.61
CA ILE A 115 -39.50 38.19 6.22
C ILE A 115 -38.83 36.88 5.80
N SER A 116 -39.55 35.75 5.85
CA SER A 116 -38.94 34.43 5.64
C SER A 116 -38.78 34.00 4.17
N ASP A 117 -39.60 34.53 3.26
CA ASP A 117 -39.68 34.14 1.85
C ASP A 117 -39.21 35.30 0.95
N PRO A 118 -38.05 35.17 0.29
CA PRO A 118 -37.43 36.25 -0.46
C PRO A 118 -38.20 36.63 -1.74
N SER A 119 -39.11 35.78 -2.20
CA SER A 119 -39.93 36.01 -3.40
C SER A 119 -41.30 36.62 -3.10
N TYR A 120 -41.70 36.67 -1.82
CA TYR A 120 -43.02 37.12 -1.40
C TYR A 120 -43.06 38.64 -1.28
N THR A 121 -43.92 39.29 -2.08
CA THR A 121 -44.14 40.74 -2.05
C THR A 121 -45.37 41.10 -1.22
N ILE A 122 -45.42 42.34 -0.75
CA ILE A 122 -46.55 42.86 0.02
C ILE A 122 -47.07 44.17 -0.59
N ASP A 123 -48.38 44.35 -0.58
CA ASP A 123 -48.99 45.66 -0.82
C ASP A 123 -49.39 46.26 0.53
N ILE A 124 -48.76 47.38 0.88
CA ILE A 124 -48.98 48.03 2.18
C ILE A 124 -50.42 48.49 2.37
N ASN A 125 -51.16 48.76 1.28
CA ASN A 125 -52.54 49.23 1.35
C ASN A 125 -53.52 48.18 1.91
N PHE A 126 -53.10 46.91 1.99
CA PHE A 126 -53.89 45.85 2.62
C PHE A 126 -53.93 45.94 4.14
N PHE A 127 -52.92 46.58 4.74
CA PHE A 127 -52.77 46.66 6.19
C PHE A 127 -53.44 47.92 6.73
N SER A 128 -54.11 47.82 7.88
CA SER A 128 -54.66 49.01 8.55
C SER A 128 -53.55 49.95 9.01
N GLU A 129 -53.80 51.26 9.01
CA GLU A 129 -52.83 52.28 9.45
C GLU A 129 -52.24 52.00 10.84
N GLU A 130 -53.05 51.52 11.78
CA GLU A 130 -52.61 51.15 13.12
C GLU A 130 -51.63 49.96 13.11
N PHE A 131 -51.89 48.96 12.27
CA PHE A 131 -51.02 47.78 12.11
C PHE A 131 -49.69 48.13 11.44
N ILE A 132 -49.71 49.02 10.44
CA ILE A 132 -48.50 49.54 9.78
C ILE A 132 -47.64 50.28 10.81
N LYS A 133 -48.26 51.16 11.60
CA LYS A 133 -47.57 51.94 12.63
C LYS A 133 -46.93 51.05 13.71
N ASN A 134 -47.61 49.98 14.11
CA ASN A 134 -47.11 49.04 15.11
C ASN A 134 -45.98 48.12 14.59
N ASN A 135 -45.78 48.02 13.28
CA ASN A 135 -44.74 47.20 12.64
C ASN A 135 -43.84 48.05 11.72
N ASN A 136 -43.66 49.33 12.06
CA ASN A 136 -42.94 50.30 11.24
C ASN A 136 -41.44 49.98 11.13
N ASP A 137 -40.89 49.19 12.04
CA ASP A 137 -39.55 48.62 11.96
C ASP A 137 -39.38 47.66 10.77
N ILE A 138 -40.47 47.05 10.31
CA ILE A 138 -40.48 46.12 9.17
C ILE A 138 -40.92 46.84 7.88
N PHE A 139 -41.96 47.67 7.95
CA PHE A 139 -42.44 48.44 6.79
C PHE A 139 -41.52 49.62 6.45
N LEU A 140 -40.78 50.15 7.42
CA LEU A 140 -39.81 51.24 7.22
C LEU A 140 -40.43 52.54 6.70
N VAL A 141 -41.68 52.83 7.07
CA VAL A 141 -42.44 53.99 6.58
C VAL A 141 -41.73 55.29 7.01
N ASP A 142 -41.19 55.39 8.21
CA ASP A 142 -40.62 56.68 8.66
C ASP A 142 -39.15 56.90 8.29
N VAL A 143 -38.47 55.87 7.76
CA VAL A 143 -36.99 55.88 7.60
C VAL A 143 -36.52 55.75 6.15
N LEU A 144 -37.38 55.30 5.24
CA LEU A 144 -37.05 55.19 3.82
C LEU A 144 -37.98 56.09 2.97
N PRO A 145 -37.45 56.74 1.91
CA PRO A 145 -38.27 57.46 0.94
C PRO A 145 -39.31 56.56 0.26
N GLU A 146 -40.48 57.11 -0.06
CA GLU A 146 -41.63 56.34 -0.56
C GLU A 146 -41.31 55.47 -1.79
N GLU A 147 -40.54 56.00 -2.74
CA GLU A 147 -40.14 55.24 -3.93
C GLU A 147 -39.19 54.08 -3.64
N VAL A 148 -38.32 54.23 -2.64
CA VAL A 148 -37.41 53.17 -2.20
C VAL A 148 -38.19 52.10 -1.44
N ARG A 149 -39.11 52.50 -0.56
CA ARG A 149 -39.99 51.56 0.15
C ARG A 149 -40.83 50.72 -0.80
N LYS A 150 -41.38 51.34 -1.85
CA LYS A 150 -42.17 50.60 -2.84
C LYS A 150 -41.32 49.50 -3.50
N ARG A 151 -40.09 49.82 -3.89
CA ARG A 151 -39.13 48.81 -4.39
C ARG A 151 -38.77 47.77 -3.33
N TYR A 152 -38.70 48.12 -2.05
CA TYR A 152 -38.48 47.19 -0.95
C TYR A 152 -39.64 46.20 -0.75
N TYR A 153 -40.88 46.67 -0.79
CA TYR A 153 -42.06 45.80 -0.69
C TYR A 153 -42.23 44.89 -1.90
N ASP A 154 -41.85 45.38 -3.08
CA ASP A 154 -41.84 44.62 -4.34
C ASP A 154 -40.62 43.70 -4.49
N LYS A 155 -39.74 43.62 -3.48
CA LYS A 155 -38.48 42.86 -3.50
C LYS A 155 -37.60 43.18 -4.73
N ASN A 156 -37.53 44.45 -5.10
CA ASN A 156 -36.82 44.98 -6.27
C ASN A 156 -35.90 46.17 -5.90
N ILE A 157 -35.31 46.14 -4.72
CA ILE A 157 -34.33 47.16 -4.27
C ILE A 157 -33.07 47.12 -5.13
N THR A 158 -32.50 48.29 -5.41
CA THR A 158 -31.29 48.43 -6.23
C THR A 158 -30.03 48.63 -5.39
N GLU A 159 -28.85 48.41 -5.99
CA GLU A 159 -27.54 48.59 -5.33
C GLU A 159 -27.34 50.04 -4.86
N LYS A 160 -27.87 51.02 -5.61
CA LYS A 160 -27.85 52.43 -5.26
C LYS A 160 -28.73 52.73 -4.04
N ASP A 161 -29.92 52.15 -3.98
CA ASP A 161 -30.85 52.33 -2.86
C ASP A 161 -30.24 51.84 -1.54
N LEU A 162 -29.53 50.71 -1.56
CA LEU A 162 -28.82 50.17 -0.40
C LEU A 162 -27.65 51.06 0.04
N LEU A 163 -26.86 51.57 -0.89
CA LEU A 163 -25.70 52.40 -0.61
C LEU A 163 -26.08 53.76 -0.02
N GLU A 164 -27.11 54.40 -0.57
CA GLU A 164 -27.56 55.73 -0.13
C GLU A 164 -28.30 55.68 1.22
N ASN A 165 -28.83 54.51 1.61
CA ASN A 165 -29.59 54.31 2.86
C ASN A 165 -28.93 53.28 3.80
N ILE A 166 -27.63 53.07 3.67
CA ILE A 166 -26.88 51.96 4.30
C ILE A 166 -26.98 51.94 5.83
N THR A 167 -27.14 53.09 6.48
CA THR A 167 -27.27 53.19 7.94
C THR A 167 -28.59 52.63 8.45
N VAL A 168 -29.65 52.71 7.65
CA VAL A 168 -30.97 52.14 7.96
C VAL A 168 -30.89 50.62 7.83
N PHE A 169 -30.43 50.13 6.68
CA PHE A 169 -30.31 48.69 6.42
C PHE A 169 -29.29 47.99 7.33
N ARG A 170 -28.17 48.63 7.67
CA ARG A 170 -27.13 48.05 8.56
C ARG A 170 -27.66 47.64 9.94
N ASN A 171 -28.71 48.28 10.44
CA ASN A 171 -29.24 48.06 11.78
C ASN A 171 -30.46 47.13 11.82
N MET A 172 -30.94 46.64 10.67
CA MET A 172 -32.04 45.66 10.62
C MET A 172 -31.52 44.25 10.93
N LYS A 173 -32.40 43.37 11.44
CA LYS A 173 -32.00 41.96 11.68
C LYS A 173 -31.75 41.26 10.34
N HIS A 174 -30.73 40.41 10.31
CA HIS A 174 -30.14 39.88 9.07
C HIS A 174 -31.09 39.04 8.19
N SER A 175 -32.17 38.49 8.75
CA SER A 175 -33.23 37.78 8.00
C SER A 175 -34.13 38.71 7.17
N ASP A 176 -34.12 40.00 7.47
CA ASP A 176 -35.16 40.93 7.00
C ASP A 176 -34.68 41.76 5.78
N ILE A 177 -33.39 41.66 5.44
CA ILE A 177 -32.79 42.33 4.27
C ILE A 177 -32.54 41.30 3.18
N ILE A 178 -33.36 41.35 2.13
CA ILE A 178 -33.28 40.42 1.01
C ILE A 178 -32.34 41.00 -0.05
N PHE A 179 -31.09 40.54 -0.02
CA PHE A 179 -30.06 40.88 -1.00
C PHE A 179 -30.21 40.13 -2.33
N GLU A 180 -31.14 39.18 -2.43
CA GLU A 180 -31.31 38.30 -3.60
C GLU A 180 -31.75 39.04 -4.89
N SER A 181 -32.36 40.23 -4.78
CA SER A 181 -32.85 41.00 -5.94
C SER A 181 -31.85 41.99 -6.52
N VAL A 182 -30.71 42.20 -5.87
CA VAL A 182 -29.74 43.24 -6.24
C VAL A 182 -28.70 42.69 -7.20
N ARG A 183 -28.61 43.27 -8.41
CA ARG A 183 -27.51 42.96 -9.34
C ARG A 183 -26.31 43.86 -9.02
N TYR A 184 -25.25 43.24 -8.53
CA TYR A 184 -24.03 43.92 -8.11
C TYR A 184 -23.09 44.20 -9.28
N ASN A 185 -22.57 45.42 -9.35
CA ASN A 185 -21.54 45.79 -10.32
C ASN A 185 -20.16 46.00 -9.65
N ASP A 186 -19.09 45.82 -10.44
CA ASP A 186 -17.71 45.74 -9.94
C ASP A 186 -17.21 46.97 -9.17
N GLU A 187 -17.73 48.16 -9.46
CA GLU A 187 -17.21 49.42 -8.90
C GLU A 187 -17.87 49.78 -7.56
N ASN A 188 -19.16 49.48 -7.41
CA ASN A 188 -19.91 49.70 -6.18
C ASN A 188 -19.70 48.57 -5.17
N SER A 189 -19.55 47.32 -5.63
CA SER A 189 -19.24 46.16 -4.78
C SER A 189 -17.91 46.29 -4.04
N LYS A 190 -16.88 46.84 -4.70
CA LYS A 190 -15.57 47.15 -4.08
C LYS A 190 -15.70 48.19 -2.96
N LYS A 191 -16.58 49.19 -3.13
CA LYS A 191 -16.88 50.22 -2.10
C LYS A 191 -17.68 49.67 -0.92
N ILE A 192 -18.51 48.64 -1.14
CA ILE A 192 -19.22 47.91 -0.07
C ILE A 192 -18.22 47.11 0.78
N ILE A 193 -17.33 46.34 0.14
CA ILE A 193 -16.29 45.54 0.82
C ILE A 193 -15.32 46.44 1.61
N SER A 194 -14.88 47.56 1.02
CA SER A 194 -13.96 48.49 1.69
C SER A 194 -14.57 49.20 2.91
N LYS A 195 -15.91 49.33 2.96
CA LYS A 195 -16.63 49.96 4.09
C LYS A 195 -17.03 48.96 5.19
N LEU A 196 -17.01 47.64 4.94
CA LEU A 196 -17.41 46.59 5.89
C LEU A 196 -16.27 46.07 6.79
N GLY A 197 -15.01 46.06 6.30
CA GLY A 197 -13.84 45.59 7.05
C GLY A 197 -13.76 44.05 7.24
N LEU A 198 -12.56 43.55 7.61
CA LEU A 198 -12.22 42.11 7.73
C LEU A 198 -13.16 41.33 8.69
N ASP A 199 -13.56 41.96 9.79
CA ASP A 199 -14.46 41.33 10.78
C ASP A 199 -15.92 41.20 10.29
N GLY A 200 -16.32 42.07 9.35
CA GLY A 200 -17.60 41.97 8.64
C GLY A 200 -17.59 40.89 7.55
N LEU A 201 -16.45 40.68 6.89
CA LEU A 201 -16.31 39.70 5.80
C LEU A 201 -16.39 38.25 6.31
N THR A 202 -15.71 37.94 7.42
CA THR A 202 -15.74 36.61 8.05
C THR A 202 -17.14 36.24 8.56
N LYS A 203 -17.90 37.22 9.09
CA LYS A 203 -19.30 37.03 9.53
C LYS A 203 -20.25 36.83 8.35
N VAL A 204 -20.00 37.47 7.21
CA VAL A 204 -20.77 37.29 5.96
C VAL A 204 -20.51 35.92 5.32
N ILE A 205 -19.26 35.46 5.29
CA ILE A 205 -18.89 34.13 4.74
C ILE A 205 -19.47 33.00 5.59
N ASN A 206 -19.35 33.08 6.92
CA ASN A 206 -19.88 32.05 7.83
C ASN A 206 -21.41 32.00 7.86
N SER A 207 -22.10 33.10 7.54
CA SER A 207 -23.58 33.16 7.52
C SER A 207 -24.19 32.81 6.16
N LEU A 208 -23.50 33.10 5.04
CA LEU A 208 -23.99 32.80 3.70
C LEU A 208 -23.63 31.38 3.21
N GLY A 209 -22.59 30.75 3.75
CA GLY A 209 -22.17 29.39 3.37
C GLY A 209 -22.02 29.24 1.85
N ILE A 210 -22.67 28.22 1.26
CA ILE A 210 -22.70 27.95 -0.19
C ILE A 210 -23.28 29.11 -1.04
N ARG A 211 -23.88 30.14 -0.44
CA ARG A 211 -24.43 31.29 -1.17
C ARG A 211 -23.48 32.48 -1.30
N PHE A 212 -22.34 32.46 -0.62
CA PHE A 212 -21.21 33.37 -0.93
C PHE A 212 -20.71 33.18 -2.38
N TYR A 213 -20.99 32.01 -2.98
CA TYR A 213 -20.65 31.64 -4.36
C TYR A 213 -21.24 32.55 -5.44
N ASN A 214 -22.25 33.38 -5.15
CA ASN A 214 -22.81 34.32 -6.12
C ASN A 214 -22.16 35.72 -6.08
N PHE A 215 -21.30 35.99 -5.09
CA PHE A 215 -20.68 37.31 -4.87
C PHE A 215 -19.39 37.53 -5.69
N TYR A 216 -18.77 36.46 -6.20
CA TYR A 216 -17.50 36.54 -6.90
C TYR A 216 -17.72 36.43 -8.42
N ASN A 217 -17.55 37.56 -9.11
CA ASN A 217 -18.05 37.81 -10.48
C ASN A 217 -17.22 37.18 -11.63
N ASP A 218 -16.56 36.06 -11.39
CA ASP A 218 -15.84 35.33 -12.44
C ASP A 218 -16.37 33.89 -12.49
N PRO A 219 -17.30 33.57 -13.41
CA PRO A 219 -17.86 32.23 -13.56
C PRO A 219 -16.81 31.15 -13.84
N GLU A 220 -15.68 31.49 -14.47
CA GLU A 220 -14.59 30.56 -14.76
C GLU A 220 -13.71 30.32 -13.53
N LYS A 221 -13.37 31.36 -12.76
CA LYS A 221 -12.77 31.18 -11.43
C LYS A 221 -13.73 30.51 -10.46
N MET A 222 -15.04 30.73 -10.58
CA MET A 222 -16.05 30.08 -9.73
C MET A 222 -16.16 28.59 -10.08
N LYS A 223 -16.20 28.25 -11.37
CA LYS A 223 -16.16 26.87 -11.86
C LYS A 223 -14.84 26.19 -11.48
N SER A 224 -13.71 26.91 -11.55
CA SER A 224 -12.41 26.44 -11.11
C SER A 224 -12.36 26.19 -9.59
N MET A 225 -12.95 27.07 -8.78
CA MET A 225 -13.09 26.90 -7.33
C MET A 225 -13.98 25.70 -6.99
N CYS A 226 -15.15 25.58 -7.62
CA CYS A 226 -16.05 24.43 -7.44
C CYS A 226 -15.39 23.12 -7.89
N ASN A 227 -14.63 23.13 -8.99
CA ASN A 227 -13.85 21.98 -9.44
C ASN A 227 -12.70 21.66 -8.47
N PHE A 228 -12.01 22.66 -7.93
CA PHE A 228 -10.96 22.49 -6.91
C PHE A 228 -11.50 21.87 -5.62
N LEU A 229 -12.69 22.30 -5.17
CA LEU A 229 -13.38 21.76 -4.00
C LEU A 229 -13.96 20.34 -4.25
N ASN A 230 -14.33 20.00 -5.50
CA ASN A 230 -14.88 18.68 -5.86
C ASN A 230 -13.82 17.63 -6.28
N ASN A 231 -12.66 18.03 -6.82
CA ASN A 231 -11.64 17.10 -7.39
C ASN A 231 -10.70 16.44 -6.37
N LYS A 232 -10.82 16.70 -5.06
CA LYS A 232 -9.97 16.02 -4.06
C LYS A 232 -10.36 14.56 -3.78
N ASN A 233 -11.44 14.04 -4.36
CA ASN A 233 -11.88 12.67 -4.12
C ASN A 233 -11.44 11.63 -5.16
N THR A 234 -10.80 12.00 -6.27
CA THR A 234 -10.31 11.00 -7.24
C THR A 234 -9.21 11.54 -8.14
N THR A 235 -7.94 11.15 -7.88
CA THR A 235 -7.08 10.44 -8.85
C THR A 235 -5.74 10.04 -8.22
N ASP A 236 -5.48 8.74 -8.31
CA ASP A 236 -4.26 7.94 -8.17
C ASP A 236 -3.21 8.23 -7.08
N PHE A 237 -3.10 7.23 -6.22
CA PHE A 237 -2.32 7.17 -4.99
C PHE A 237 -1.55 5.85 -4.97
N SER A 238 -0.77 5.53 -6.01
CA SER A 238 0.16 4.41 -5.87
C SER A 238 1.19 4.81 -4.81
N THR A 239 1.05 4.23 -3.63
CA THR A 239 1.91 4.33 -2.44
C THR A 239 1.53 5.40 -1.41
N GLN A 240 0.33 5.20 -0.85
CA GLN A 240 0.21 4.84 0.57
C GLN A 240 1.27 5.47 1.49
N VAL A 241 1.03 6.70 1.93
CA VAL A 241 1.19 6.98 3.36
C VAL A 241 -0.22 6.95 3.95
N ILE A 242 -0.84 5.77 3.89
CA ILE A 242 -1.18 4.96 5.07
C ILE A 242 -2.16 5.73 5.96
N ASN A 243 -3.44 5.41 5.76
CA ASN A 243 -4.56 5.57 6.69
C ASN A 243 -4.27 6.40 7.95
N TYR A 244 -4.71 7.67 7.94
CA TYR A 244 -4.83 8.47 9.15
C TYR A 244 -6.24 8.99 9.31
N ASN A 245 -6.91 8.45 10.33
CA ASN A 245 -8.11 9.04 10.89
C ASN A 245 -7.70 10.20 11.80
N TYR A 246 -7.83 11.43 11.34
CA TYR A 246 -7.99 12.59 12.22
C TYR A 246 -9.22 13.39 11.79
N ASN A 247 -10.18 13.49 12.71
CA ASN A 247 -11.31 14.39 12.60
C ASN A 247 -10.84 15.82 12.92
N TYR A 248 -10.61 16.64 11.91
CA TYR A 248 -10.68 18.10 12.06
C TYR A 248 -11.91 18.62 11.32
N THR A 249 -12.94 18.93 12.10
CA THR A 249 -14.18 19.56 11.67
C THR A 249 -14.02 21.08 11.52
N GLU A 250 -13.21 21.53 10.56
CA GLU A 250 -13.10 22.95 10.14
C GLU A 250 -12.71 23.09 8.64
N ASP A 251 -13.33 22.27 7.78
CA ASP A 251 -12.78 21.97 6.46
C ASP A 251 -13.10 23.03 5.38
N PHE A 252 -14.24 23.71 5.47
CA PHE A 252 -14.71 24.60 4.39
C PHE A 252 -14.01 25.97 4.35
N SER A 253 -13.87 26.64 5.49
CA SER A 253 -13.20 27.95 5.59
C SER A 253 -11.74 27.86 5.16
N THR A 254 -11.04 26.81 5.59
CA THR A 254 -9.63 26.55 5.26
C THR A 254 -9.44 26.29 3.76
N GLN A 255 -10.35 25.54 3.12
CA GLN A 255 -10.32 25.31 1.68
C GLN A 255 -10.58 26.60 0.88
N VAL A 256 -11.51 27.43 1.33
CA VAL A 256 -11.81 28.74 0.71
C VAL A 256 -10.63 29.71 0.89
N ILE A 257 -10.01 29.75 2.07
CA ILE A 257 -8.80 30.55 2.32
C ILE A 257 -7.65 30.09 1.41
N ASN A 258 -7.42 28.79 1.28
CA ASN A 258 -6.35 28.26 0.44
C ASN A 258 -6.56 28.45 -1.07
N TYR A 259 -7.81 28.63 -1.49
CA TYR A 259 -8.17 28.99 -2.86
C TYR A 259 -8.02 30.50 -3.12
N ILE A 260 -8.45 31.34 -2.17
CA ILE A 260 -8.37 32.80 -2.27
C ILE A 260 -6.93 33.29 -2.12
N TYR A 261 -6.19 32.70 -1.17
CA TYR A 261 -4.78 32.98 -0.92
C TYR A 261 -3.91 31.97 -1.68
N THR A 262 -3.57 32.34 -2.89
CA THR A 262 -2.90 31.48 -3.86
C THR A 262 -1.48 31.14 -3.43
N ASP A 263 -0.94 30.03 -3.96
CA ASP A 263 0.47 29.67 -3.74
C ASP A 263 1.41 30.81 -4.15
N LYS A 264 1.05 31.54 -5.22
CA LYS A 264 1.79 32.70 -5.69
C LYS A 264 1.79 33.87 -4.70
N GLU A 265 0.67 34.12 -4.03
CA GLU A 265 0.56 35.16 -2.99
C GLU A 265 1.34 34.75 -1.74
N LEU A 266 1.24 33.49 -1.30
CA LEU A 266 2.06 32.96 -0.20
C LEU A 266 3.56 33.11 -0.49
N LEU A 267 4.02 32.71 -1.68
CA LEU A 267 5.43 32.84 -2.07
C LEU A 267 5.85 34.31 -2.17
N SER A 268 5.00 35.17 -2.72
CA SER A 268 5.24 36.60 -2.83
C SER A 268 5.39 37.26 -1.45
N ASP A 269 4.50 36.96 -0.51
CA ASP A 269 4.54 37.50 0.86
C ASP A 269 5.73 36.98 1.66
N LEU A 270 6.17 35.75 1.38
CA LEU A 270 7.44 35.21 1.88
C LEU A 270 8.68 35.71 1.11
N SER A 271 8.52 36.56 0.08
CA SER A 271 9.61 37.05 -0.78
C SER A 271 10.40 35.93 -1.48
N ILE A 272 9.73 34.87 -1.91
CA ILE A 272 10.29 33.70 -2.60
C ILE A 272 9.91 33.74 -4.08
N SER A 273 10.89 33.58 -4.99
CA SER A 273 10.64 33.53 -6.42
C SER A 273 10.21 32.14 -6.91
N ASP A 274 9.19 32.10 -7.77
CA ASP A 274 8.44 30.90 -8.20
C ASP A 274 9.17 30.00 -9.24
N ASN A 275 10.48 30.17 -9.44
CA ASN A 275 11.18 29.60 -10.59
C ASN A 275 11.88 28.24 -10.32
N SER A 276 11.52 27.50 -9.26
CA SER A 276 12.16 26.21 -8.94
C SER A 276 11.18 25.05 -8.80
N TYR A 277 11.52 23.91 -9.42
CA TYR A 277 10.77 22.65 -9.32
C TYR A 277 10.59 22.15 -7.87
N SER A 278 11.57 22.46 -7.00
CA SER A 278 11.57 22.14 -5.57
C SER A 278 10.40 22.78 -4.80
N ILE A 279 10.10 24.05 -5.06
CA ILE A 279 9.03 24.78 -4.35
C ILE A 279 7.66 24.26 -4.76
N SER A 280 7.43 24.06 -6.05
CA SER A 280 6.15 23.54 -6.56
C SER A 280 5.83 22.18 -5.94
N SER A 281 6.82 21.30 -5.80
CA SER A 281 6.65 20.01 -5.12
C SER A 281 6.36 20.11 -3.62
N SER A 282 6.84 21.19 -2.97
CA SER A 282 6.65 21.43 -1.53
C SER A 282 5.22 21.93 -1.24
N LEU A 283 4.72 22.86 -2.04
CA LEU A 283 3.36 23.42 -1.92
C LEU A 283 2.27 22.35 -2.03
N ILE A 284 2.52 21.27 -2.79
CA ILE A 284 1.61 20.11 -2.89
C ILE A 284 1.26 19.55 -1.51
N TYR A 285 2.21 19.50 -0.57
CA TYR A 285 1.95 18.96 0.77
C TYR A 285 1.03 19.87 1.59
N LEU A 286 1.28 21.18 1.60
CA LEU A 286 0.41 22.15 2.29
C LEU A 286 -1.01 22.11 1.73
N ASN A 287 -1.12 22.03 0.41
CA ASN A 287 -2.40 21.93 -0.29
C ASN A 287 -3.08 20.58 -0.03
N TYR A 288 -2.36 19.46 -0.04
CA TYR A 288 -2.90 18.11 0.20
C TYR A 288 -3.55 18.03 1.59
N PHE A 289 -2.82 18.43 2.63
CA PHE A 289 -3.27 18.40 4.02
C PHE A 289 -4.23 19.54 4.39
N ASN A 290 -4.62 20.38 3.43
CA ASN A 290 -5.52 21.51 3.63
C ASN A 290 -5.07 22.44 4.76
N ILE A 291 -3.77 22.76 4.81
CA ILE A 291 -3.20 23.62 5.84
C ILE A 291 -3.57 25.07 5.54
N ASN A 292 -4.08 25.81 6.52
CA ASN A 292 -4.33 27.25 6.37
C ASN A 292 -3.01 27.97 6.05
N LYS A 293 -2.88 28.47 4.82
CA LYS A 293 -1.65 29.12 4.33
C LYS A 293 -1.29 30.40 5.09
N ILE A 294 -2.28 31.11 5.66
CA ILE A 294 -2.03 32.31 6.47
C ILE A 294 -1.42 31.91 7.82
N ASP A 295 -1.95 30.88 8.46
CA ASP A 295 -1.41 30.37 9.72
C ASP A 295 0.00 29.81 9.52
N PHE A 296 0.22 29.09 8.42
CA PHE A 296 1.55 28.64 8.00
C PHE A 296 2.51 29.82 7.83
N MET A 297 2.11 30.88 7.10
CA MET A 297 2.95 32.06 6.88
C MET A 297 3.29 32.75 8.20
N ASN A 298 2.31 32.93 9.08
CA ASN A 298 2.51 33.55 10.39
C ASN A 298 3.49 32.76 11.25
N TYR A 299 3.33 31.42 11.30
CA TYR A 299 4.25 30.55 12.00
C TYR A 299 5.66 30.59 11.38
N PHE A 300 5.73 30.55 10.05
CA PHE A 300 6.98 30.60 9.30
C PHE A 300 7.76 31.88 9.60
N ASN A 301 7.12 33.05 9.53
CA ASN A 301 7.75 34.34 9.83
C ASN A 301 8.11 34.52 11.31
N LYS A 302 7.42 33.84 12.21
CA LYS A 302 7.78 33.79 13.64
C LYS A 302 9.01 32.93 13.91
N THR A 303 9.29 31.96 13.04
CA THR A 303 10.31 30.93 13.24
C THR A 303 11.59 31.22 12.46
N PHE A 304 11.44 31.59 11.19
CA PHE A 304 12.52 31.82 10.25
C PHE A 304 12.71 33.32 10.01
N SER A 305 13.95 33.76 9.98
CA SER A 305 14.30 35.10 9.52
C SER A 305 14.04 35.22 8.02
N HIS A 306 13.95 36.44 7.49
CA HIS A 306 13.87 36.69 6.05
C HIS A 306 15.11 36.24 5.24
N ILE A 307 16.22 35.87 5.91
CA ILE A 307 17.45 35.43 5.26
C ILE A 307 17.25 34.03 4.67
N GLU A 308 17.48 33.91 3.35
CA GLU A 308 17.36 32.65 2.61
C GLU A 308 15.98 31.98 2.75
N ASN A 309 14.89 32.76 2.78
CA ASN A 309 13.50 32.27 2.88
C ASN A 309 13.19 31.10 1.95
N TYR A 310 13.72 31.12 0.72
CA TYR A 310 13.63 30.02 -0.23
C TYR A 310 14.11 28.67 0.35
N ILE A 311 15.30 28.66 0.99
CA ILE A 311 15.92 27.46 1.55
C ILE A 311 15.19 27.03 2.82
N SER A 312 14.87 27.99 3.70
CA SER A 312 14.13 27.73 4.93
C SER A 312 12.74 27.14 4.64
N PHE A 313 12.03 27.67 3.65
CA PHE A 313 10.72 27.18 3.20
C PHE A 313 10.81 25.74 2.67
N GLY A 314 11.74 25.46 1.76
CA GLY A 314 11.91 24.11 1.21
C GLY A 314 12.23 23.07 2.28
N ASN A 315 13.13 23.39 3.21
CA ASN A 315 13.48 22.48 4.30
C ASN A 315 12.35 22.31 5.33
N PHE A 316 11.65 23.39 5.66
CA PHE A 316 10.53 23.35 6.60
C PHE A 316 9.38 22.49 6.08
N VAL A 317 8.98 22.67 4.82
CA VAL A 317 7.90 21.88 4.22
C VAL A 317 8.33 20.42 4.04
N SER A 318 9.59 20.15 3.71
CA SER A 318 10.13 18.78 3.69
C SER A 318 10.02 18.12 5.07
N SER A 319 10.42 18.82 6.13
CA SER A 319 10.32 18.35 7.52
C SER A 319 8.86 18.15 7.94
N PHE A 320 7.99 19.10 7.63
CA PHE A 320 6.56 19.03 7.87
C PHE A 320 5.93 17.77 7.25
N SER A 321 6.27 17.47 6.00
CA SER A 321 5.83 16.24 5.33
C SER A 321 6.28 14.98 6.07
N LYS A 322 7.50 14.96 6.62
CA LYS A 322 8.03 13.81 7.36
C LYS A 322 7.34 13.63 8.71
N VAL A 323 7.07 14.72 9.42
CA VAL A 323 6.34 14.70 10.70
C VAL A 323 4.92 14.15 10.50
N LEU A 324 4.23 14.59 9.43
CA LEU A 324 2.91 14.08 9.08
C LEU A 324 2.89 12.57 8.75
N LYS A 325 3.97 12.04 8.16
CA LYS A 325 4.08 10.60 7.87
C LYS A 325 4.27 9.73 9.11
N LYS A 326 4.65 10.28 10.28
CA LYS A 326 5.05 9.53 11.50
C LYS A 326 3.91 9.04 12.42
N GLN A 327 2.65 9.17 12.03
CA GLN A 327 1.49 8.64 12.77
C GLN A 327 1.22 9.25 14.16
N GLN A 328 1.85 10.36 14.57
CA GLN A 328 1.70 10.87 15.94
C GLN A 328 0.41 11.70 16.15
N ASN A 329 -0.23 11.55 17.32
CA ASN A 329 -1.38 12.36 17.76
C ASN A 329 -0.90 13.75 18.21
N PHE A 330 -0.90 14.72 17.30
CA PHE A 330 -0.69 16.12 17.64
C PHE A 330 -1.97 16.75 18.18
N ARG A 331 -1.86 17.61 19.20
CA ARG A 331 -3.00 18.28 19.84
C ARG A 331 -3.43 19.55 19.10
N SER A 332 -2.55 20.13 18.29
CA SER A 332 -2.83 21.31 17.46
C SER A 332 -1.92 21.40 16.23
N ILE A 333 -2.29 22.27 15.28
CA ILE A 333 -1.47 22.58 14.10
C ILE A 333 -0.15 23.30 14.48
N ASP A 334 -0.17 24.10 15.55
CA ASP A 334 1.02 24.77 16.05
C ASP A 334 2.05 23.77 16.61
N GLU A 335 1.60 22.72 17.30
CA GLU A 335 2.47 21.66 17.79
C GLU A 335 3.11 20.89 16.62
N LEU A 336 2.34 20.65 15.55
CA LEU A 336 2.84 20.05 14.32
C LEU A 336 3.89 20.94 13.62
N PHE A 337 3.63 22.24 13.51
CA PHE A 337 4.58 23.19 12.94
C PHE A 337 5.85 23.30 13.79
N GLU A 338 5.72 23.28 15.11
CA GLU A 338 6.85 23.30 16.04
C GLU A 338 7.77 22.10 15.87
N GLU A 339 7.22 20.89 15.80
CA GLU A 339 8.00 19.68 15.55
C GLU A 339 8.68 19.71 14.17
N ALA A 340 7.98 20.22 13.15
CA ALA A 340 8.57 20.41 11.83
C ALA A 340 9.72 21.44 11.83
N ALA A 341 9.62 22.50 12.62
CA ALA A 341 10.64 23.53 12.75
C ALA A 341 11.88 22.98 13.46
N ILE A 342 11.69 22.27 14.57
CA ILE A 342 12.75 21.56 15.29
C ILE A 342 13.47 20.57 14.37
N LEU A 343 12.72 19.81 13.57
CA LEU A 343 13.28 18.86 12.62
C LEU A 343 14.11 19.56 11.53
N THR A 344 13.67 20.73 11.09
CA THR A 344 14.39 21.59 10.14
C THR A 344 15.71 22.08 10.73
N THR A 345 15.72 22.45 12.01
CA THR A 345 16.93 22.87 12.73
C THR A 345 17.99 21.75 12.83
N LYS A 346 17.57 20.48 12.81
CA LYS A 346 18.48 19.32 12.88
C LYS A 346 19.18 18.97 11.54
N MET A 347 18.96 19.72 10.45
CA MET A 347 19.56 19.48 9.12
C MET A 347 20.94 20.16 8.92
N ILE A 348 21.69 19.76 7.88
CA ILE A 348 23.14 20.07 7.68
C ILE A 348 23.45 21.58 7.60
N TYR A 349 22.51 22.41 7.15
CA TYR A 349 22.80 23.81 6.78
C TYR A 349 22.18 24.83 7.73
N THR A 350 21.84 24.43 8.95
CA THR A 350 21.25 25.34 9.94
C THR A 350 22.27 26.42 10.28
N LYS A 351 22.08 27.62 9.73
CA LYS A 351 22.75 28.83 10.23
C LYS A 351 21.83 29.49 11.24
N GLU A 352 22.41 29.97 12.35
CA GLU A 352 21.70 30.78 13.35
C GLU A 352 20.92 31.92 12.68
N GLU A 353 21.53 32.55 11.65
CA GLU A 353 20.96 33.63 10.86
C GLU A 353 19.63 33.30 10.18
N ARG A 354 19.28 32.03 9.97
CA ARG A 354 18.01 31.63 9.33
C ARG A 354 16.82 31.65 10.29
N TYR A 355 17.04 31.74 11.59
CA TYR A 355 15.99 31.65 12.61
C TYR A 355 15.79 33.00 13.31
N THR A 356 14.59 33.22 13.83
CA THR A 356 14.31 34.38 14.68
C THR A 356 14.98 34.22 16.05
N LYS A 357 15.24 35.33 16.73
CA LYS A 357 15.82 35.32 18.10
C LYS A 357 14.92 34.55 19.06
N ASP A 358 13.61 34.77 18.99
CA ASP A 358 12.62 34.10 19.83
C ASP A 358 12.67 32.58 19.67
N PHE A 359 12.84 32.07 18.44
CA PHE A 359 12.96 30.64 18.20
C PHE A 359 14.27 30.06 18.76
N ILE A 360 15.40 30.77 18.55
CA ILE A 360 16.70 30.36 19.09
C ILE A 360 16.68 30.34 20.62
N GLU A 361 16.07 31.34 21.26
CA GLU A 361 15.95 31.42 22.72
C GLU A 361 15.07 30.31 23.29
N LYS A 362 14.01 29.93 22.58
CA LYS A 362 13.12 28.82 22.96
C LYS A 362 13.80 27.45 22.79
N HIS A 363 14.69 27.30 21.81
CA HIS A 363 15.31 26.03 21.43
C HIS A 363 16.84 26.00 21.52
N GLN A 364 17.38 26.53 22.62
CA GLN A 364 18.83 26.65 22.86
C GLN A 364 19.60 25.32 22.73
N GLN A 365 18.93 24.18 22.90
CA GLN A 365 19.49 22.85 22.70
C GLN A 365 19.99 22.55 21.29
N TYR A 366 19.60 23.33 20.28
CA TYR A 366 20.04 23.13 18.89
C TYR A 366 21.02 24.19 18.38
N PHE A 367 21.24 25.27 19.14
CA PHE A 367 22.06 26.41 18.72
C PHE A 367 23.21 26.66 19.69
N LEU A 368 24.37 27.07 19.18
CA LEU A 368 25.44 27.55 20.04
C LEU A 368 25.10 28.95 20.59
N PRO A 369 25.56 29.28 21.82
CA PRO A 369 25.42 30.63 22.38
C PRO A 369 25.97 31.72 21.45
N SER A 370 25.36 32.90 21.52
CA SER A 370 25.73 34.03 20.66
C SER A 370 27.20 34.46 20.83
N ASP A 371 27.77 34.28 22.03
CA ASP A 371 29.15 34.57 22.43
C ASP A 371 30.17 33.45 22.13
N ALA A 372 29.76 32.36 21.47
CA ALA A 372 30.67 31.31 21.02
C ALA A 372 31.62 31.80 19.90
N PRO A 373 32.89 31.35 19.87
CA PRO A 373 33.86 31.75 18.85
C PRO A 373 33.37 31.45 17.42
N ALA A 374 33.66 32.33 16.46
CA ALA A 374 33.24 32.17 15.07
C ALA A 374 33.71 30.84 14.45
N GLU A 375 34.95 30.43 14.72
CA GLU A 375 35.50 29.15 14.25
C GLU A 375 34.74 27.94 14.83
N LEU A 376 34.33 28.02 16.10
CA LEU A 376 33.55 26.96 16.75
C LEU A 376 32.13 26.88 16.15
N LYS A 377 31.50 28.03 15.90
CA LYS A 377 30.19 28.10 15.22
C LYS A 377 30.27 27.51 13.82
N GLU A 378 31.30 27.87 13.05
CA GLU A 378 31.53 27.34 11.71
C GLU A 378 31.66 25.82 11.72
N LYS A 379 32.48 25.26 12.61
CA LYS A 379 32.64 23.81 12.76
C LYS A 379 31.36 23.11 13.20
N TYR A 380 30.60 23.68 14.15
CA TYR A 380 29.35 23.11 14.66
C TYR A 380 28.26 23.03 13.57
N TYR A 381 28.04 24.14 12.86
CA TYR A 381 26.99 24.21 11.85
C TYR A 381 27.34 23.42 10.58
N ASN A 382 28.63 23.29 10.23
CA ASN A 382 29.08 22.48 9.09
C ASN A 382 29.31 20.99 9.42
N LYS A 383 29.02 20.53 10.64
CA LYS A 383 29.26 19.13 11.09
C LYS A 383 30.73 18.70 11.00
N LEU A 384 31.64 19.64 11.27
CA LEU A 384 33.09 19.46 11.27
C LEU A 384 33.69 19.47 12.67
N LEU A 385 32.86 19.41 13.73
CA LEU A 385 33.37 19.35 15.10
C LEU A 385 34.10 18.05 15.36
N THR A 386 35.28 18.17 15.95
CA THR A 386 36.01 17.05 16.52
C THR A 386 35.73 16.92 18.01
N TYR A 387 36.00 15.75 18.59
CA TYR A 387 35.95 15.56 20.04
C TYR A 387 36.85 16.55 20.80
N LYS A 388 38.00 16.91 20.21
CA LYS A 388 38.91 17.92 20.76
C LYS A 388 38.26 19.31 20.81
N ASP A 389 37.60 19.72 19.72
CA ASP A 389 36.93 21.02 19.66
C ASP A 389 35.87 21.16 20.77
N ILE A 390 35.11 20.10 21.07
CA ILE A 390 34.14 20.11 22.18
C ILE A 390 34.83 20.26 23.53
N LYS A 391 35.85 19.43 23.80
CA LYS A 391 36.53 19.37 25.10
C LYS A 391 37.17 20.70 25.47
N GLU A 392 37.72 21.41 24.49
CA GLU A 392 38.33 22.74 24.67
C GLU A 392 37.28 23.85 24.84
N ASN A 393 36.01 23.59 24.51
CA ASN A 393 34.94 24.58 24.45
C ASN A 393 33.67 24.21 25.24
N LEU A 394 33.77 23.30 26.23
CA LEU A 394 32.62 22.73 26.98
C LEU A 394 31.63 23.77 27.52
N ARG A 395 32.10 24.95 27.94
CA ARG A 395 31.24 26.02 28.48
C ARG A 395 30.11 26.42 27.53
N TYR A 396 30.35 26.35 26.22
CA TYR A 396 29.39 26.74 25.18
C TYR A 396 28.34 25.65 24.91
N PHE A 397 28.54 24.44 25.41
CA PHE A 397 27.60 23.32 25.26
C PHE A 397 26.73 23.09 26.50
N SER A 398 26.78 23.97 27.52
CA SER A 398 25.98 23.82 28.74
C SER A 398 24.47 23.74 28.49
N LYS A 399 23.98 24.37 27.41
CA LYS A 399 22.58 24.33 26.98
C LYS A 399 22.39 23.80 25.57
N THR A 400 23.47 23.51 24.84
CA THR A 400 23.46 23.07 23.44
C THR A 400 23.77 21.58 23.39
N ASN A 401 22.92 20.78 22.75
CA ASN A 401 23.10 19.35 22.70
C ASN A 401 24.21 18.95 21.71
N ILE A 402 25.26 18.31 22.22
CA ILE A 402 26.47 17.96 21.47
C ILE A 402 26.17 16.97 20.34
N SER A 403 25.24 16.02 20.55
CA SER A 403 24.91 14.99 19.57
C SER A 403 24.39 15.56 18.24
N VAL A 404 23.82 16.76 18.26
CA VAL A 404 23.33 17.47 17.08
C VAL A 404 24.46 17.74 16.08
N ALA A 405 25.71 17.86 16.54
CA ALA A 405 26.86 18.16 15.69
C ALA A 405 27.48 16.93 14.99
N PHE A 406 27.16 15.71 15.43
CA PHE A 406 27.90 14.49 15.04
C PHE A 406 27.16 13.54 14.10
N PHE A 407 25.83 13.64 14.00
CA PHE A 407 25.04 12.73 13.19
C PHE A 407 24.64 13.32 11.83
N GLU A 408 24.60 12.44 10.83
CA GLU A 408 24.53 12.74 9.40
C GLU A 408 23.21 13.35 8.90
N ILE A 409 23.22 13.59 7.59
CA ILE A 409 22.44 14.46 6.71
C ILE A 409 20.92 14.27 6.74
N GLU A 410 20.44 13.08 7.12
CA GLU A 410 19.02 12.75 7.01
C GLU A 410 18.21 13.36 8.17
N ALA A 411 17.08 13.98 7.82
CA ALA A 411 16.15 14.53 8.82
C ALA A 411 15.48 13.44 9.69
N SER A 412 15.71 12.16 9.39
CA SER A 412 15.13 11.02 10.11
C SER A 412 16.00 10.47 11.25
N ASP A 413 17.26 10.91 11.42
CA ASP A 413 18.14 10.35 12.46
C ASP A 413 17.67 10.72 13.87
N GLY A 414 17.07 9.74 14.55
CA GLY A 414 16.51 9.86 15.91
C GLY A 414 17.54 10.14 17.00
N ARG A 415 18.85 10.02 16.72
CA ARG A 415 19.92 10.24 17.71
C ARG A 415 20.20 11.72 17.97
N LYS A 416 19.74 12.61 17.08
CA LYS A 416 19.98 14.06 17.17
C LYS A 416 19.18 14.68 18.32
N GLY A 417 19.89 15.15 19.33
CA GLY A 417 19.27 15.69 20.54
C GLY A 417 18.79 14.62 21.51
N LEU A 418 19.11 13.35 21.26
CA LEU A 418 18.61 12.22 22.06
C LEU A 418 19.35 12.09 23.39
N PHE A 419 20.62 12.45 23.43
CA PHE A 419 21.49 12.18 24.57
C PHE A 419 21.67 13.43 25.43
N ASP A 420 21.70 13.23 26.74
CA ASP A 420 22.37 14.16 27.63
C ASP A 420 23.84 14.37 27.21
N ASN A 421 24.35 15.58 27.42
CA ASN A 421 25.70 15.95 26.98
C ASN A 421 26.79 15.14 27.68
N ASP A 422 26.65 14.85 28.98
CA ASP A 422 27.63 14.02 29.70
C ASP A 422 27.58 12.57 29.21
N CYS A 423 26.36 12.07 28.91
CA CYS A 423 26.18 10.77 28.29
C CYS A 423 26.88 10.69 26.93
N PHE A 424 26.64 11.66 26.05
CA PHE A 424 27.21 11.65 24.70
C PHE A 424 28.72 11.88 24.71
N LEU A 425 29.23 12.75 25.58
CA LEU A 425 30.67 12.93 25.78
C LEU A 425 31.35 11.64 26.22
N LYS A 426 30.69 10.83 27.06
CA LYS A 426 31.23 9.53 27.45
C LYS A 426 31.31 8.57 26.27
N ILE A 427 30.31 8.55 25.39
CA ILE A 427 30.32 7.75 24.16
C ILE A 427 31.47 8.19 23.25
N LEU A 428 31.62 9.52 23.05
CA LEU A 428 32.72 10.08 22.25
C LEU A 428 34.09 9.75 22.84
N GLU A 429 34.25 9.83 24.15
CA GLU A 429 35.49 9.45 24.84
C GLU A 429 35.86 7.99 24.55
N LEU A 430 34.88 7.08 24.65
CA LEU A 430 35.12 5.64 24.45
C LEU A 430 35.44 5.28 23.01
N CYS A 431 34.99 6.05 22.02
CA CYS A 431 35.32 5.84 20.62
C CYS A 431 36.49 6.71 20.12
N ASP A 432 37.21 7.40 21.01
CA ASP A 432 38.25 8.41 20.69
C ASP A 432 37.75 9.50 19.71
N GLY A 433 36.48 9.87 19.80
CA GLY A 433 35.82 10.83 18.92
C GLY A 433 35.42 10.30 17.54
N ASP A 434 35.76 9.05 17.22
CA ASP A 434 35.41 8.41 15.95
C ASP A 434 34.18 7.49 16.10
N LEU A 435 32.99 8.06 15.85
CA LEU A 435 31.72 7.33 15.92
C LEU A 435 31.61 6.22 14.87
N SER A 436 32.47 6.16 13.85
CA SER A 436 32.46 5.05 12.89
C SER A 436 32.76 3.70 13.56
N LYS A 437 33.51 3.70 14.68
CA LYS A 437 33.79 2.52 15.52
C LYS A 437 32.55 1.89 16.18
N ILE A 438 31.40 2.57 16.15
CA ILE A 438 30.13 2.03 16.64
C ILE A 438 29.02 2.10 15.58
N ASN A 439 29.13 3.03 14.62
CA ASN A 439 28.08 3.33 13.65
C ASN A 439 28.33 2.73 12.25
N PHE A 440 29.58 2.40 11.89
CA PHE A 440 29.90 1.86 10.56
C PHE A 440 29.70 0.33 10.52
N ASN A 441 29.18 -0.17 9.40
CA ASN A 441 28.97 -1.60 9.12
C ASN A 441 28.27 -2.41 10.23
N LYS A 442 27.28 -1.83 10.93
CA LYS A 442 26.47 -2.55 11.94
C LYS A 442 27.31 -3.14 13.08
N GLN A 443 28.35 -2.41 13.48
CA GLN A 443 29.18 -2.76 14.64
C GLN A 443 28.40 -2.63 15.95
N CYS A 444 27.43 -1.72 16.08
CA CYS A 444 26.48 -1.72 17.19
C CYS A 444 25.07 -1.47 16.62
N ILE A 445 24.28 -2.53 16.46
CA ILE A 445 22.95 -2.45 15.82
C ILE A 445 22.00 -1.61 16.67
N PHE A 446 22.07 -1.72 18.00
CA PHE A 446 21.33 -0.85 18.91
C PHE A 446 21.57 0.64 18.58
N PHE A 447 22.84 1.03 18.44
CA PHE A 447 23.19 2.42 18.18
C PHE A 447 22.90 2.86 16.74
N GLN A 448 23.08 1.98 15.75
CA GLN A 448 22.92 2.32 14.33
C GLN A 448 21.47 2.23 13.84
N GLU A 449 20.71 1.22 14.24
CA GLU A 449 19.39 0.93 13.68
C GLU A 449 18.28 1.33 14.65
N TYR A 450 18.38 0.91 15.92
CA TYR A 450 17.33 1.16 16.90
C TYR A 450 17.27 2.65 17.26
N LEU A 451 18.37 3.23 17.75
CA LEU A 451 18.39 4.66 18.12
C LEU A 451 18.21 5.60 16.91
N PHE A 452 18.64 5.19 15.72
CA PHE A 452 18.41 5.96 14.48
C PHE A 452 16.92 6.08 14.14
N ARG A 453 16.10 5.07 14.44
CA ARG A 453 14.67 5.03 14.10
C ARG A 453 13.73 5.43 15.25
N CYS A 454 14.23 5.61 16.47
CA CYS A 454 13.48 5.75 17.73
C CYS A 454 12.55 6.97 17.90
N GLY A 455 12.35 7.81 16.88
CA GLY A 455 11.75 9.16 16.99
C GLY A 455 10.28 9.26 17.42
N SER A 456 9.67 8.25 18.07
CA SER A 456 8.33 8.28 18.68
C SER A 456 8.22 7.60 20.06
N GLU A 457 9.14 6.70 20.44
CA GLU A 457 9.05 5.93 21.70
C GLU A 457 10.12 6.31 22.72
N LEU A 458 11.27 6.83 22.27
CA LEU A 458 12.39 7.24 23.11
C LEU A 458 12.78 8.68 22.80
N ASN A 459 12.43 9.61 23.70
CA ASN A 459 12.59 11.05 23.46
C ASN A 459 13.89 11.64 24.01
N TYR A 460 14.48 11.03 25.04
CA TYR A 460 15.70 11.53 25.68
C TYR A 460 16.37 10.43 26.52
N ILE A 461 17.70 10.40 26.54
CA ILE A 461 18.54 9.54 27.36
C ILE A 461 19.29 10.43 28.34
N SER A 462 18.88 10.39 29.59
CA SER A 462 19.33 11.30 30.65
C SER A 462 20.72 11.00 31.21
N SER A 463 21.23 9.78 31.01
CA SER A 463 22.54 9.38 31.55
C SER A 463 23.16 8.22 30.78
N TYR A 464 24.47 8.05 30.97
CA TYR A 464 25.19 6.91 30.41
C TYR A 464 24.69 5.55 30.96
N ASN A 465 24.25 5.48 32.21
CA ASN A 465 23.68 4.26 32.78
C ASN A 465 22.33 3.90 32.14
N GLU A 466 21.52 4.90 31.81
CA GLU A 466 20.27 4.69 31.07
C GLU A 466 20.57 4.18 29.66
N PHE A 467 21.56 4.76 28.98
CA PHE A 467 22.04 4.26 27.68
C PHE A 467 22.42 2.78 27.73
N LEU A 468 23.21 2.37 28.74
CA LEU A 468 23.59 0.97 28.93
C LEU A 468 22.39 0.08 29.19
N SER A 469 21.46 0.50 30.06
CA SER A 469 20.26 -0.26 30.41
C SER A 469 19.34 -0.48 29.20
N LEU A 470 19.17 0.54 28.35
CA LEU A 470 18.41 0.45 27.11
C LEU A 470 19.08 -0.49 26.11
N ALA A 471 20.41 -0.41 25.97
CA ALA A 471 21.17 -1.32 25.13
C ALA A 471 21.05 -2.78 25.61
N GLU A 472 21.19 -3.00 26.91
CA GLU A 472 21.05 -4.34 27.52
C GLU A 472 19.66 -4.91 27.29
N LYS A 473 18.61 -4.12 27.50
CA LYS A 473 17.23 -4.55 27.21
C LYS A 473 17.08 -4.93 25.73
N TYR A 474 17.55 -4.08 24.82
CA TYR A 474 17.48 -4.31 23.38
C TYR A 474 18.14 -5.64 23.00
N TYR A 475 19.37 -5.88 23.44
CA TYR A 475 20.13 -7.09 23.10
C TYR A 475 19.57 -8.35 23.79
N MET A 476 18.92 -8.20 24.94
CA MET A 476 18.19 -9.30 25.60
C MET A 476 16.91 -9.70 24.84
N GLU A 477 16.31 -8.79 24.10
CA GLU A 477 15.12 -9.07 23.27
C GLU A 477 15.51 -9.55 21.86
N HIS A 478 16.56 -8.97 21.25
CA HIS A 478 16.85 -9.12 19.82
C HIS A 478 18.06 -9.99 19.48
N GLY A 479 18.89 -10.35 20.47
CA GLY A 479 20.10 -11.14 20.23
C GLY A 479 21.34 -10.31 19.96
N ILE A 480 22.51 -10.92 20.15
CA ILE A 480 23.81 -10.28 19.98
C ILE A 480 24.57 -11.02 18.87
N LEU A 481 25.11 -10.31 17.88
CA LEU A 481 25.94 -10.92 16.84
C LEU A 481 27.43 -10.79 17.18
N ILE A 482 28.25 -11.74 16.72
CA ILE A 482 29.68 -11.75 17.07
C ILE A 482 30.42 -10.49 16.64
N ARG A 483 30.01 -9.90 15.51
CA ARG A 483 30.62 -8.67 14.99
C ARG A 483 30.42 -7.45 15.90
N GLU A 484 29.45 -7.52 16.81
CA GLU A 484 29.13 -6.45 17.75
C GLU A 484 29.95 -6.54 19.03
N LEU A 485 30.60 -7.68 19.29
CA LEU A 485 31.27 -7.97 20.56
C LEU A 485 32.30 -6.91 20.95
N GLU A 486 33.11 -6.43 20.00
CA GLU A 486 34.14 -5.44 20.27
C GLU A 486 33.55 -4.06 20.59
N SER A 487 32.51 -3.64 19.86
CA SER A 487 31.87 -2.34 20.07
C SER A 487 31.11 -2.32 21.40
N LEU A 488 30.43 -3.41 21.75
CA LEU A 488 29.68 -3.53 23.00
C LEU A 488 30.61 -3.52 24.22
N LYS A 489 31.78 -4.16 24.12
CA LYS A 489 32.82 -4.09 25.16
C LYS A 489 33.40 -2.70 25.31
N MET A 490 33.69 -2.03 24.20
CA MET A 490 34.17 -0.64 24.20
C MET A 490 33.15 0.28 24.87
N LEU A 491 31.86 0.09 24.57
CA LEU A 491 30.75 0.80 25.20
C LEU A 491 30.42 0.29 26.61
N GLY A 492 31.13 -0.70 27.16
CA GLY A 492 30.86 -1.19 28.52
C GLY A 492 29.52 -1.90 28.73
N ILE A 493 28.81 -2.28 27.66
CA ILE A 493 27.50 -2.94 27.72
C ILE A 493 27.71 -4.38 28.21
N ASN A 494 27.17 -4.71 29.39
CA ASN A 494 27.26 -6.03 30.02
C ASN A 494 28.65 -6.71 29.91
N LYS A 495 29.71 -5.96 30.25
CA LYS A 495 31.12 -6.35 30.02
C LYS A 495 31.46 -7.77 30.50
N LYS A 496 31.04 -8.14 31.72
CA LYS A 496 31.30 -9.45 32.32
C LYS A 496 30.69 -10.60 31.49
N TYR A 497 29.44 -10.42 31.05
CA TYR A 497 28.73 -11.40 30.22
C TYR A 497 29.38 -11.55 28.83
N LEU A 498 29.87 -10.45 28.24
CA LEU A 498 30.57 -10.50 26.95
C LEU A 498 31.97 -11.11 27.05
N GLU A 499 32.68 -10.93 28.17
CA GLU A 499 33.97 -11.57 28.43
C GLU A 499 33.82 -13.09 28.55
N GLU A 500 32.78 -13.56 29.24
CA GLU A 500 32.40 -14.96 29.33
C GLU A 500 32.14 -15.58 27.95
N ILE A 501 31.29 -14.95 27.13
CA ILE A 501 31.02 -15.39 25.76
C ILE A 501 32.31 -15.47 24.93
N GLU A 502 33.20 -14.49 25.03
CA GLU A 502 34.47 -14.51 24.30
C GLU A 502 35.38 -15.65 24.72
N ASN A 503 35.45 -15.94 26.02
CA ASN A 503 36.20 -17.07 26.54
C ASN A 503 35.65 -18.39 25.99
N ASN A 504 34.33 -18.52 25.88
CA ASN A 504 33.69 -19.69 25.30
C ASN A 504 33.90 -19.80 23.78
N ILE A 505 33.86 -18.68 23.03
CA ILE A 505 34.26 -18.64 21.61
C ILE A 505 35.68 -19.19 21.42
N LYS A 506 36.64 -18.75 22.25
CA LYS A 506 38.02 -19.24 22.23
C LYS A 506 38.12 -20.71 22.62
N ARG A 507 37.44 -21.12 23.69
CA ARG A 507 37.42 -22.50 24.22
C ARG A 507 36.98 -23.51 23.18
N PHE A 508 35.97 -23.18 22.37
CA PHE A 508 35.41 -24.07 21.36
C PHE A 508 35.97 -23.85 19.94
N GLY A 509 36.96 -22.97 19.78
CA GLY A 509 37.60 -22.72 18.48
C GLY A 509 36.67 -22.16 17.42
N ILE A 510 35.65 -21.38 17.80
CA ILE A 510 34.65 -20.85 16.87
C ILE A 510 35.27 -19.66 16.12
N GLN A 511 35.37 -19.76 14.79
CA GLN A 511 35.98 -18.72 13.96
C GLN A 511 35.07 -17.48 13.87
N LYS A 512 35.60 -16.29 14.19
CA LYS A 512 34.86 -15.02 14.23
C LYS A 512 34.17 -14.68 12.89
N ASP A 513 34.75 -15.09 11.77
CA ASP A 513 34.30 -14.70 10.43
C ASP A 513 33.14 -15.56 9.88
N ASN A 514 32.71 -16.61 10.60
CA ASN A 514 31.74 -17.61 10.14
C ASN A 514 30.40 -17.62 10.92
N ILE A 515 30.12 -16.61 11.77
CA ILE A 515 28.97 -16.66 12.68
C ILE A 515 27.88 -15.65 12.29
N TYR A 516 26.73 -16.18 11.88
CA TYR A 516 25.50 -15.42 11.64
C TYR A 516 24.46 -15.58 12.76
N PHE A 517 24.84 -16.20 13.89
CA PHE A 517 23.95 -16.60 14.97
C PHE A 517 24.11 -15.73 16.23
N ASP A 518 23.11 -15.79 17.10
CA ASP A 518 23.09 -15.05 18.37
C ASP A 518 24.07 -15.65 19.40
N ILE A 519 25.13 -14.91 19.71
CA ILE A 519 26.25 -15.37 20.54
C ILE A 519 25.89 -15.56 22.02
N ARG A 520 24.70 -15.11 22.46
CA ARG A 520 24.19 -15.41 23.81
C ARG A 520 24.07 -16.91 24.07
N LEU A 521 23.94 -17.71 23.00
CA LEU A 521 24.03 -19.17 23.01
C LEU A 521 25.35 -19.69 23.61
N LEU A 522 26.40 -18.87 23.63
CA LEU A 522 27.72 -19.18 24.17
C LEU A 522 27.96 -18.58 25.56
N SER A 523 26.90 -18.14 26.23
CA SER A 523 26.98 -17.81 27.66
C SER A 523 27.14 -19.08 28.50
N ASP A 524 27.77 -18.93 29.65
CA ASP A 524 27.95 -19.96 30.67
C ASP A 524 26.61 -20.54 31.11
N ASP A 525 25.56 -19.74 31.22
CA ASP A 525 24.23 -20.21 31.61
C ASP A 525 23.70 -21.25 30.62
N VAL A 526 23.97 -21.08 29.32
CA VAL A 526 23.61 -22.04 28.27
C VAL A 526 24.58 -23.22 28.27
N ILE A 527 25.89 -22.97 28.25
CA ILE A 527 26.92 -24.01 28.13
C ILE A 527 26.99 -24.94 29.34
N LYS A 528 26.66 -24.45 30.54
CA LYS A 528 26.57 -25.30 31.74
C LYS A 528 25.34 -26.21 31.71
N ARG A 529 24.30 -25.82 30.96
CA ARG A 529 23.01 -26.52 30.95
C ARG A 529 22.82 -27.44 29.75
N PHE A 530 23.47 -27.19 28.62
CA PHE A 530 23.29 -27.99 27.41
C PHE A 530 24.63 -28.46 26.81
N ASN A 531 24.62 -29.66 26.24
CA ASN A 531 25.79 -30.20 25.53
C ASN A 531 26.15 -29.30 24.33
N PHE A 532 27.44 -29.14 24.06
CA PHE A 532 27.95 -28.38 22.94
C PHE A 532 27.43 -28.87 21.58
N ASP A 533 27.12 -30.16 21.42
CA ASP A 533 26.51 -30.66 20.18
C ASP A 533 25.11 -30.08 19.92
N VAL A 534 24.32 -29.85 20.98
CA VAL A 534 23.00 -29.20 20.89
C VAL A 534 23.15 -27.72 20.51
N ILE A 535 24.12 -27.05 21.16
CA ILE A 535 24.48 -25.66 20.86
C ILE A 535 24.94 -25.52 19.41
N LYS A 536 25.82 -26.42 18.95
CA LYS A 536 26.33 -26.45 17.59
C LYS A 536 25.19 -26.67 16.59
N ALA A 537 24.28 -27.60 16.85
CA ALA A 537 23.12 -27.81 15.99
C ALA A 537 22.23 -26.57 15.87
N ALA A 538 21.95 -25.89 16.98
CA ALA A 538 21.18 -24.63 16.98
C ALA A 538 21.93 -23.51 16.23
N ALA A 539 23.25 -23.42 16.40
CA ALA A 539 24.12 -22.47 15.70
C ALA A 539 24.20 -22.75 14.19
N THR A 540 24.21 -24.01 13.75
CA THR A 540 24.12 -24.38 12.33
C THR A 540 22.84 -23.80 11.74
N TYR A 541 21.69 -24.06 12.38
CA TYR A 541 20.38 -23.58 11.93
C TYR A 541 19.93 -22.32 12.67
N TYR A 542 20.76 -21.27 12.66
CA TYR A 542 20.57 -20.09 13.49
C TYR A 542 19.31 -19.25 13.26
N ARG A 543 18.61 -19.46 12.15
CA ARG A 543 17.30 -18.87 11.83
C ARG A 543 16.13 -19.83 12.05
N SER A 544 16.35 -21.01 12.63
CA SER A 544 15.28 -21.99 12.91
C SER A 544 14.25 -21.52 13.93
N GLY A 545 14.62 -20.54 14.77
CA GLY A 545 13.87 -20.18 15.98
C GLY A 545 14.27 -20.98 17.23
N ALA A 546 15.17 -21.96 17.11
CA ALA A 546 15.61 -22.78 18.25
C ALA A 546 16.52 -22.00 19.22
N ILE A 547 17.40 -21.12 18.72
CA ILE A 547 18.35 -20.36 19.56
C ILE A 547 17.66 -19.56 20.67
N PRO A 548 16.67 -18.67 20.38
CA PRO A 548 16.02 -17.89 21.43
C PRO A 548 15.31 -18.79 22.46
N LEU A 549 14.73 -19.92 22.02
CA LEU A 549 14.11 -20.90 22.92
C LEU A 549 15.14 -21.61 23.80
N LEU A 550 16.28 -22.02 23.26
CA LEU A 550 17.32 -22.68 24.06
C LEU A 550 17.91 -21.74 25.11
N ILE A 551 18.09 -20.45 24.77
CA ILE A 551 18.46 -19.39 25.72
C ILE A 551 17.36 -19.16 26.77
N GLU A 552 16.08 -19.22 26.37
CA GLU A 552 14.96 -19.12 27.31
C GLU A 552 14.97 -20.30 28.30
N TYR A 553 15.09 -21.52 27.78
CA TYR A 553 15.09 -22.75 28.58
C TYR A 553 16.32 -22.81 29.48
N SER A 554 17.45 -22.22 29.07
CA SER A 554 18.63 -22.11 29.93
C SER A 554 18.47 -21.15 31.11
N LYS A 555 17.33 -20.48 31.28
CA LYS A 555 17.06 -19.65 32.48
C LYS A 555 16.39 -20.47 33.59
N ASP A 556 15.61 -21.49 33.24
CA ASP A 556 14.95 -22.40 34.19
C ASP A 556 15.70 -23.75 34.31
N GLU A 557 16.22 -24.03 35.50
CA GLU A 557 17.06 -25.22 35.74
C GLU A 557 16.26 -26.52 35.56
N GLN A 558 15.00 -26.54 36.00
CA GLN A 558 14.13 -27.71 35.88
C GLN A 558 13.76 -27.96 34.43
N LEU A 559 13.45 -26.90 33.69
CA LEU A 559 13.10 -26.99 32.27
C LEU A 559 14.30 -27.45 31.43
N ALA A 560 15.50 -26.89 31.67
CA ALA A 560 16.72 -27.32 31.00
C ALA A 560 17.07 -28.78 31.29
N LYS A 561 16.96 -29.21 32.56
CA LYS A 561 17.15 -30.61 32.95
C LYS A 561 16.19 -31.52 32.20
N LYS A 562 14.90 -31.17 32.15
CA LYS A 562 13.87 -31.95 31.45
C LYS A 562 14.17 -32.08 29.95
N LEU A 563 14.63 -31.02 29.30
CA LEU A 563 15.04 -31.09 27.89
C LEU A 563 16.26 -32.00 27.68
N ASN A 564 17.23 -32.00 28.60
CA ASN A 564 18.37 -32.95 28.53
C ASN A 564 17.93 -34.40 28.77
N ASP A 565 17.04 -34.63 29.73
CA ASP A 565 16.45 -35.95 29.98
C ASP A 565 15.70 -36.43 28.73
N TRP A 566 14.99 -35.52 28.05
CA TRP A 566 14.33 -35.78 26.78
C TRP A 566 15.31 -36.14 25.66
N PHE A 567 16.39 -35.37 25.47
CA PHE A 567 17.45 -35.72 24.52
C PHE A 567 18.05 -37.11 24.82
N THR A 568 18.27 -37.40 26.10
CA THR A 568 18.82 -38.70 26.53
C THR A 568 17.87 -39.85 26.19
N LEU A 569 16.58 -39.69 26.48
CA LEU A 569 15.57 -40.69 26.15
C LEU A 569 15.49 -40.93 24.63
N LEU A 570 15.47 -39.86 23.83
CA LEU A 570 15.44 -39.98 22.36
C LEU A 570 16.68 -40.71 21.82
N ASN A 571 17.87 -40.36 22.31
CA ASN A 571 19.13 -40.98 21.91
C ASN A 571 19.21 -42.47 22.29
N ASN A 572 18.64 -42.85 23.45
CA ASN A 572 18.60 -44.23 23.90
C ASN A 572 17.67 -45.10 23.04
N ASN A 573 16.62 -44.51 22.47
CA ASN A 573 15.67 -45.22 21.60
C ASN A 573 16.13 -45.25 20.14
N ASP A 574 16.65 -44.15 19.60
CA ASP A 574 17.25 -44.09 18.26
C ASP A 574 18.44 -43.11 18.23
N LYS A 575 19.65 -43.65 18.06
CA LYS A 575 20.89 -42.86 17.99
C LYS A 575 20.95 -41.90 16.81
N ASN A 576 20.20 -42.17 15.73
CA ASN A 576 20.16 -41.30 14.56
C ASN A 576 19.18 -40.12 14.72
N MET A 577 18.36 -40.15 15.77
CA MET A 577 17.35 -39.12 16.02
C MET A 577 17.98 -37.76 16.33
N LEU A 578 19.16 -37.71 16.96
CA LEU A 578 19.83 -36.47 17.37
C LEU A 578 20.79 -35.93 16.30
N ASN A 579 20.35 -35.83 15.04
CA ASN A 579 21.07 -35.05 14.04
C ASN A 579 20.80 -33.54 14.18
N GLU A 580 21.63 -32.70 13.55
CA GLU A 580 21.56 -31.23 13.71
C GLU A 580 20.17 -30.65 13.40
N ARG A 581 19.46 -31.20 12.39
CA ARG A 581 18.11 -30.75 12.00
C ARG A 581 17.08 -31.13 13.05
N ASN A 582 17.06 -32.39 13.48
CA ASN A 582 16.09 -32.89 14.45
C ASN A 582 16.27 -32.24 15.83
N ILE A 583 17.50 -31.99 16.27
CA ILE A 583 17.77 -31.26 17.52
C ILE A 583 17.03 -29.91 17.51
N ASN A 584 17.05 -29.18 16.40
CA ASN A 584 16.32 -27.92 16.31
C ASN A 584 14.80 -28.11 16.40
N TYR A 585 14.21 -29.09 15.71
CA TYR A 585 12.77 -29.37 15.85
C TYR A 585 12.40 -29.81 17.27
N ILE A 586 13.26 -30.59 17.94
CA ILE A 586 13.08 -30.99 19.35
C ILE A 586 13.02 -29.74 20.23
N ILE A 587 13.96 -28.80 20.07
CA ILE A 587 13.95 -27.53 20.83
C ILE A 587 12.68 -26.73 20.54
N ILE A 588 12.30 -26.60 19.27
CA ILE A 588 11.16 -25.77 18.83
C ILE A 588 9.83 -26.33 19.30
N SER A 589 9.67 -27.65 19.34
CA SER A 589 8.42 -28.33 19.71
C SER A 589 8.33 -28.70 21.20
N PHE A 590 9.39 -28.39 21.98
CA PHE A 590 9.55 -28.90 23.33
C PHE A 590 8.38 -28.52 24.25
N LYS A 591 7.98 -27.24 24.24
CA LYS A 591 6.87 -26.73 25.07
C LYS A 591 5.54 -27.36 24.73
N GLU A 592 5.26 -27.52 23.44
CA GLU A 592 4.03 -28.11 22.91
C GLU A 592 3.97 -29.62 23.21
N CYS A 593 5.11 -30.28 23.35
CA CYS A 593 5.22 -31.70 23.68
C CYS A 593 5.32 -31.98 25.19
N LEU A 594 5.39 -30.96 26.06
CA LEU A 594 5.66 -31.15 27.50
C LEU A 594 4.79 -32.21 28.18
N PRO A 595 3.45 -32.27 27.99
CA PRO A 595 2.63 -33.30 28.62
C PRO A 595 3.04 -34.73 28.23
N LEU A 596 3.31 -34.95 26.93
CA LEU A 596 3.75 -36.24 26.40
C LEU A 596 5.16 -36.59 26.90
N ILE A 597 6.06 -35.60 26.94
CA ILE A 597 7.41 -35.75 27.46
C ILE A 597 7.38 -36.14 28.93
N ASP A 598 6.54 -35.50 29.74
CA ASP A 598 6.40 -35.81 31.17
C ASP A 598 5.95 -37.26 31.38
N GLU A 599 4.99 -37.74 30.61
CA GLU A 599 4.56 -39.13 30.68
C GLU A 599 5.68 -40.10 30.27
N LEU A 600 6.34 -39.84 29.14
CA LEU A 600 7.43 -40.69 28.63
C LEU A 600 8.63 -40.77 29.58
N LEU A 601 9.02 -39.64 30.18
CA LEU A 601 10.11 -39.59 31.15
C LEU A 601 9.74 -40.30 32.46
N ASN A 602 8.50 -40.17 32.93
CA ASN A 602 8.04 -40.82 34.16
C ASN A 602 8.06 -42.35 34.06
N TYR A 603 7.72 -42.91 32.90
CA TYR A 603 7.66 -44.37 32.71
C TYR A 603 8.95 -44.98 32.11
N ASN A 604 9.91 -44.15 31.66
CA ASN A 604 11.18 -44.56 31.07
C ASN A 604 11.04 -45.71 30.04
N ILE A 605 10.07 -45.58 29.14
CA ILE A 605 9.64 -46.66 28.24
C ILE A 605 10.58 -46.77 27.04
N ALA A 606 10.97 -48.00 26.69
CA ALA A 606 11.56 -48.30 25.39
C ALA A 606 10.46 -48.24 24.32
N LEU A 607 10.59 -47.28 23.41
CA LEU A 607 9.64 -47.02 22.35
C LEU A 607 9.81 -48.05 21.22
N SER A 608 8.70 -48.62 20.78
CA SER A 608 8.67 -49.43 19.56
C SER A 608 9.04 -48.57 18.34
N GLU A 609 9.51 -49.20 17.26
CA GLU A 609 9.83 -48.52 16.00
C GLU A 609 8.66 -47.67 15.48
N LYS A 610 7.43 -48.18 15.63
CA LYS A 610 6.20 -47.46 15.27
C LYS A 610 5.99 -46.21 16.13
N GLN A 611 6.18 -46.30 17.45
CA GLN A 611 6.06 -45.14 18.34
C GLN A 611 7.17 -44.11 18.05
N MET A 612 8.39 -44.55 17.77
CA MET A 612 9.49 -43.65 17.37
C MET A 612 9.19 -42.91 16.07
N LYS A 613 8.60 -43.59 15.09
CA LYS A 613 8.14 -42.94 13.85
C LYS A 613 7.06 -41.89 14.13
N ASN A 614 6.03 -42.25 14.90
CA ASN A 614 4.97 -41.31 15.27
C ASN A 614 5.52 -40.10 16.04
N LEU A 615 6.46 -40.33 16.96
CA LEU A 615 7.07 -39.28 17.77
C LEU A 615 7.90 -38.32 16.92
N THR A 616 8.64 -38.84 15.93
CA THR A 616 9.36 -38.01 14.96
C THR A 616 8.39 -37.11 14.19
N ASP A 617 7.25 -37.65 13.71
CA ASP A 617 6.24 -36.87 13.01
C ASP A 617 5.66 -35.76 13.92
N ILE A 618 5.37 -36.07 15.19
CA ILE A 618 4.89 -35.11 16.20
C ILE A 618 5.92 -34.00 16.44
N ILE A 619 7.20 -34.33 16.56
CA ILE A 619 8.26 -33.32 16.78
C ILE A 619 8.39 -32.39 15.57
N VAL A 620 8.44 -32.96 14.35
CA VAL A 620 8.62 -32.18 13.11
C VAL A 620 7.41 -31.28 12.83
N ASN A 621 6.19 -31.75 13.14
CA ASN A 621 4.97 -30.95 12.99
C ASN A 621 4.63 -30.07 14.19
N LYS A 622 5.53 -29.98 15.19
CA LYS A 622 5.39 -29.16 16.41
C LYS A 622 4.15 -29.51 17.24
N ASN A 623 3.82 -30.80 17.32
CA ASN A 623 2.67 -31.36 18.02
C ASN A 623 1.34 -30.72 17.65
N MET A 624 1.12 -30.51 16.34
CA MET A 624 -0.09 -29.85 15.83
C MET A 624 -1.41 -30.53 16.22
N TYR A 625 -1.38 -31.83 16.56
CA TYR A 625 -2.54 -32.60 17.00
C TYR A 625 -2.67 -32.70 18.53
N ASN A 626 -1.83 -31.96 19.27
CA ASN A 626 -1.87 -31.86 20.72
C ASN A 626 -1.89 -33.25 21.38
N VAL A 627 -0.96 -34.10 20.98
CA VAL A 627 -0.71 -35.41 21.60
C VAL A 627 -0.12 -35.17 22.98
N ARG A 628 -0.75 -35.72 24.02
CA ARG A 628 -0.39 -35.49 25.43
C ARG A 628 -0.03 -36.76 26.18
N THR A 629 -0.40 -37.93 25.67
CA THR A 629 -0.24 -39.20 26.40
C THR A 629 0.44 -40.30 25.58
N ILE A 630 0.98 -41.31 26.27
CA ILE A 630 1.61 -42.47 25.61
C ILE A 630 0.56 -43.30 24.86
N ASP A 631 -0.67 -43.36 25.37
CA ASP A 631 -1.80 -44.00 24.70
C ASP A 631 -2.15 -43.31 23.37
N GLU A 632 -2.17 -41.97 23.37
CA GLU A 632 -2.37 -41.19 22.15
C GLU A 632 -1.19 -41.32 21.18
N LEU A 633 0.07 -41.38 21.66
CA LEU A 633 1.25 -41.63 20.82
C LEU A 633 1.19 -43.03 20.19
N THR A 634 0.78 -44.04 20.96
CA THR A 634 0.65 -45.42 20.50
C THR A 634 -0.48 -45.54 19.47
N ASN A 635 -1.57 -44.81 19.69
CA ASN A 635 -2.74 -44.75 18.81
C ASN A 635 -2.78 -43.46 17.97
N TYR A 636 -1.61 -42.94 17.57
CA TYR A 636 -1.49 -41.61 16.93
C TYR A 636 -2.41 -41.40 15.75
N VAL A 637 -2.56 -42.41 14.88
CA VAL A 637 -3.47 -42.36 13.72
C VAL A 637 -4.93 -42.17 14.15
N GLY A 638 -5.37 -42.88 15.19
CA GLY A 638 -6.73 -42.76 15.73
C GLY A 638 -6.97 -41.41 16.41
N HIS A 639 -6.00 -40.93 17.19
CA HIS A 639 -6.04 -39.60 17.82
C HIS A 639 -6.10 -38.49 16.78
N ARG A 640 -5.21 -38.52 15.78
CA ARG A 640 -5.21 -37.59 14.65
C ARG A 640 -6.57 -37.56 13.96
N LYS A 641 -7.15 -38.74 13.66
CA LYS A 641 -8.46 -38.85 13.04
C LYS A 641 -9.57 -38.20 13.87
N LYS A 642 -9.53 -38.35 15.20
CA LYS A 642 -10.47 -37.69 16.11
C LYS A 642 -10.34 -36.15 16.05
N VAL A 643 -9.12 -35.62 16.12
CA VAL A 643 -8.87 -34.17 16.02
C VAL A 643 -9.34 -33.62 14.66
N LEU A 644 -9.11 -34.37 13.57
CA LEU A 644 -9.57 -33.97 12.23
C LEU A 644 -11.10 -34.02 12.11
N ASN A 645 -11.78 -34.99 12.73
CA ASN A 645 -13.25 -34.99 12.82
C ASN A 645 -13.77 -33.74 13.53
N ASP A 646 -13.16 -33.35 14.66
CA ASP A 646 -13.58 -32.15 15.39
C ASP A 646 -13.37 -30.88 14.54
N LYS A 647 -12.27 -30.80 13.77
CA LYS A 647 -12.05 -29.72 12.79
C LYS A 647 -13.08 -29.76 11.65
N PHE A 648 -13.40 -30.94 11.12
CA PHE A 648 -14.39 -31.12 10.06
C PHE A 648 -15.78 -30.67 10.51
N GLU A 649 -16.14 -30.88 11.78
CA GLU A 649 -17.43 -30.43 12.31
C GLU A 649 -17.52 -28.92 12.59
N SER A 650 -16.39 -28.21 12.53
CA SER A 650 -16.31 -26.77 12.77
C SER A 650 -17.23 -25.94 11.86
N ASN A 651 -17.65 -24.78 12.38
CA ASN A 651 -18.34 -23.75 11.59
C ASN A 651 -17.39 -22.88 10.76
N ASN A 652 -16.08 -22.99 11.00
CA ASN A 652 -15.05 -22.27 10.26
C ASN A 652 -14.66 -23.06 9.00
N ILE A 653 -14.91 -22.48 7.83
CA ILE A 653 -14.65 -23.12 6.54
C ILE A 653 -13.19 -23.53 6.35
N SER A 654 -12.23 -22.73 6.82
CA SER A 654 -10.81 -23.07 6.73
C SER A 654 -10.49 -24.32 7.55
N TYR A 655 -11.11 -24.51 8.72
CA TYR A 655 -10.92 -25.74 9.50
C TYR A 655 -11.54 -26.96 8.82
N VAL A 656 -12.67 -26.80 8.11
CA VAL A 656 -13.28 -27.88 7.32
C VAL A 656 -12.40 -28.25 6.13
N GLN A 657 -11.92 -27.25 5.38
CA GLN A 657 -11.00 -27.45 4.26
C GLN A 657 -9.71 -28.12 4.72
N ASP A 658 -9.09 -27.62 5.79
CA ASP A 658 -7.93 -28.24 6.41
C ASP A 658 -8.22 -29.70 6.73
N ALA A 659 -9.29 -29.99 7.48
CA ALA A 659 -9.62 -31.35 7.90
C ALA A 659 -9.74 -32.35 6.74
N ILE A 660 -10.37 -31.95 5.64
CA ILE A 660 -10.52 -32.78 4.43
C ILE A 660 -9.14 -33.03 3.81
N VAL A 661 -8.36 -31.97 3.61
CA VAL A 661 -7.06 -32.05 2.94
C VAL A 661 -6.04 -32.81 3.79
N GLU A 662 -6.01 -32.58 5.11
CA GLU A 662 -5.16 -33.33 6.05
C GLU A 662 -5.54 -34.82 6.08
N SER A 663 -6.83 -35.15 5.95
CA SER A 663 -7.30 -36.53 5.99
C SER A 663 -6.92 -37.30 4.74
N LEU A 664 -7.14 -36.72 3.56
CA LEU A 664 -6.84 -37.37 2.28
C LEU A 664 -5.35 -37.43 1.98
N PHE A 665 -4.63 -36.33 2.24
CA PHE A 665 -3.27 -36.13 1.73
C PHE A 665 -2.19 -35.98 2.83
N SER A 666 -2.58 -35.99 4.11
CA SER A 666 -1.68 -35.80 5.27
C SER A 666 -0.92 -34.46 5.22
N LEU A 667 -1.66 -33.37 5.04
CA LEU A 667 -1.19 -32.03 4.72
C LEU A 667 -1.63 -31.00 5.78
N THR A 668 -0.82 -29.98 6.06
CA THR A 668 -1.25 -28.70 6.68
C THR A 668 -1.28 -27.62 5.62
N TYR A 669 -2.39 -26.89 5.52
CA TYR A 669 -2.69 -25.99 4.40
C TYR A 669 -1.55 -25.01 4.10
N LEU A 670 -1.03 -25.11 2.87
CA LEU A 670 -0.12 -24.16 2.23
C LEU A 670 -0.62 -24.01 0.80
N SER A 671 -0.91 -22.77 0.40
CA SER A 671 -1.50 -22.35 -0.89
C SER A 671 -0.77 -22.88 -2.12
N PHE A 672 -0.95 -24.16 -2.45
CA PHE A 672 -0.23 -24.81 -3.55
C PHE A 672 -0.90 -24.52 -4.90
N ILE A 673 -2.21 -24.31 -4.93
CA ILE A 673 -2.95 -23.96 -6.16
C ILE A 673 -2.42 -22.65 -6.73
N ASP A 674 -2.31 -21.60 -5.90
CA ASP A 674 -1.80 -20.30 -6.32
C ASP A 674 -0.32 -20.38 -6.70
N ARG A 675 0.49 -21.10 -5.91
CA ARG A 675 1.93 -21.28 -6.19
C ARG A 675 2.23 -21.84 -7.57
N TYR A 676 1.39 -22.74 -8.07
CA TYR A 676 1.58 -23.40 -9.36
C TYR A 676 0.52 -22.97 -10.39
N SER A 677 -0.18 -21.86 -10.17
CA SER A 677 -1.19 -21.33 -11.09
C SER A 677 -2.20 -22.39 -11.56
N LEU A 678 -2.59 -23.32 -10.69
CA LEU A 678 -3.36 -24.50 -11.11
C LEU A 678 -4.80 -24.17 -11.51
N ASN A 679 -5.32 -23.04 -11.03
CA ASN A 679 -6.62 -22.50 -11.45
C ASN A 679 -6.63 -21.98 -12.90
N ASN A 680 -5.46 -21.76 -13.52
CA ASN A 680 -5.39 -21.46 -14.95
C ASN A 680 -5.53 -22.74 -15.78
N GLU A 681 -6.77 -23.03 -16.18
CA GLU A 681 -7.12 -24.24 -16.93
C GLU A 681 -6.35 -24.40 -18.25
N LYS A 682 -6.04 -23.31 -18.96
CA LYS A 682 -5.27 -23.39 -20.22
C LYS A 682 -3.81 -23.75 -19.96
N LEU A 683 -3.16 -23.06 -19.02
CA LEU A 683 -1.79 -23.38 -18.60
C LEU A 683 -1.72 -24.83 -18.09
N TYR A 684 -2.64 -25.21 -17.19
CA TYR A 684 -2.67 -26.52 -16.57
C TYR A 684 -2.81 -27.62 -17.63
N LYS A 685 -3.80 -27.54 -18.51
CA LYS A 685 -4.05 -28.57 -19.54
C LYS A 685 -2.92 -28.67 -20.57
N LYS A 686 -2.30 -27.56 -20.94
CA LYS A 686 -1.27 -27.53 -21.99
C LYS A 686 0.10 -27.94 -21.49
N TYR A 687 0.51 -27.45 -20.32
CA TYR A 687 1.90 -27.58 -19.86
C TYR A 687 2.08 -28.50 -18.66
N ILE A 688 1.08 -28.63 -17.78
CA ILE A 688 1.24 -29.35 -16.51
C ILE A 688 0.63 -30.75 -16.58
N LEU A 689 -0.65 -30.85 -16.91
CA LEU A 689 -1.42 -32.10 -17.00
C LEU A 689 -0.73 -33.18 -17.85
N PRO A 690 -0.13 -32.87 -19.03
CA PRO A 690 0.55 -33.89 -19.84
C PRO A 690 1.82 -34.46 -19.20
N ASN A 691 2.38 -33.79 -18.19
CA ASN A 691 3.65 -34.12 -17.56
C ASN A 691 3.49 -34.65 -16.12
N ILE A 692 2.26 -34.93 -15.68
CA ILE A 692 1.98 -35.50 -14.35
C ILE A 692 1.22 -36.83 -14.45
N PRO A 693 1.43 -37.77 -13.51
CA PRO A 693 0.65 -39.00 -13.42
C PRO A 693 -0.87 -38.78 -13.24
N VAL A 694 -1.69 -39.73 -13.70
CA VAL A 694 -3.17 -39.63 -13.70
C VAL A 694 -3.74 -39.53 -12.28
N ASP A 695 -3.17 -40.26 -11.34
CA ASP A 695 -3.50 -40.25 -9.91
C ASP A 695 -3.14 -38.91 -9.26
N ILE A 696 -2.00 -38.32 -9.60
CA ILE A 696 -1.63 -36.95 -9.17
C ILE A 696 -2.59 -35.91 -9.76
N ALA A 697 -2.95 -36.05 -11.05
CA ALA A 697 -3.91 -35.17 -11.68
C ALA A 697 -5.29 -35.23 -11.00
N ALA A 698 -5.77 -36.43 -10.66
CA ALA A 698 -7.00 -36.61 -9.91
C ALA A 698 -6.92 -35.98 -8.51
N ALA A 699 -5.79 -36.13 -7.81
CA ALA A 699 -5.56 -35.48 -6.52
C ALA A 699 -5.62 -33.95 -6.61
N ILE A 700 -5.03 -33.35 -7.65
CA ILE A 700 -5.07 -31.90 -7.90
C ILE A 700 -6.51 -31.41 -8.11
N GLU A 701 -7.33 -32.14 -8.88
CA GLU A 701 -8.74 -31.78 -9.10
C GLU A 701 -9.57 -31.84 -7.81
N ILE A 702 -9.30 -32.81 -6.93
CA ILE A 702 -9.90 -32.87 -5.60
C ILE A 702 -9.51 -31.63 -4.79
N ILE A 703 -8.23 -31.24 -4.77
CA ILE A 703 -7.80 -30.07 -4.00
C ILE A 703 -8.38 -28.76 -4.57
N LYS A 704 -8.40 -28.60 -5.91
CA LYS A 704 -9.10 -27.47 -6.58
C LYS A 704 -10.56 -27.39 -6.13
N THR A 705 -11.25 -28.53 -6.06
CA THR A 705 -12.65 -28.58 -5.61
C THR A 705 -12.79 -28.10 -4.17
N ILE A 706 -11.87 -28.51 -3.29
CA ILE A 706 -11.88 -28.11 -1.88
C ILE A 706 -11.63 -26.60 -1.72
N GLU A 707 -10.60 -26.06 -2.38
CA GLU A 707 -10.22 -24.65 -2.26
C GLU A 707 -11.24 -23.70 -2.90
N ASN A 708 -11.81 -24.07 -4.06
CA ASN A 708 -12.78 -23.23 -4.77
C ASN A 708 -14.22 -23.34 -4.23
N THR A 709 -14.47 -24.19 -3.24
CA THR A 709 -15.79 -24.32 -2.61
C THR A 709 -15.85 -23.52 -1.32
N PHE A 710 -16.53 -22.36 -1.35
CA PHE A 710 -16.70 -21.47 -0.21
C PHE A 710 -17.94 -21.79 0.67
N ASP A 711 -18.54 -22.96 0.49
CA ASP A 711 -19.69 -23.44 1.28
C ASP A 711 -19.28 -24.68 2.09
N ARG A 712 -19.21 -24.52 3.42
CA ARG A 712 -18.85 -25.60 4.34
C ARG A 712 -19.83 -26.78 4.29
N ASN A 713 -21.13 -26.54 4.10
CA ASN A 713 -22.12 -27.60 4.10
C ASN A 713 -21.99 -28.45 2.84
N LYS A 714 -21.72 -27.79 1.70
CA LYS A 714 -21.41 -28.47 0.44
C LYS A 714 -20.12 -29.27 0.52
N LEU A 715 -19.07 -28.74 1.15
CA LEU A 715 -17.84 -29.51 1.41
C LEU A 715 -18.13 -30.74 2.29
N LYS A 716 -18.91 -30.56 3.37
CA LYS A 716 -19.33 -31.68 4.22
C LYS A 716 -20.13 -32.72 3.46
N GLU A 717 -21.03 -32.31 2.58
CA GLU A 717 -21.83 -33.21 1.74
C GLU A 717 -20.95 -34.01 0.77
N ILE A 718 -20.02 -33.35 0.07
CA ILE A 718 -19.14 -33.99 -0.92
C ILE A 718 -18.15 -34.94 -0.24
N PHE A 719 -17.62 -34.56 0.93
CA PHE A 719 -16.50 -35.23 1.60
C PHE A 719 -16.88 -35.86 2.95
N ASN A 720 -18.16 -36.18 3.17
CA ASN A 720 -18.64 -36.73 4.45
C ASN A 720 -17.88 -38.01 4.86
N ASP A 721 -17.58 -38.86 3.88
CA ASP A 721 -16.90 -40.14 4.11
C ASP A 721 -15.38 -39.99 4.21
N THR A 722 -14.82 -38.81 3.92
CA THR A 722 -13.38 -38.60 3.77
C THR A 722 -12.58 -38.86 5.04
N ILE A 723 -13.07 -38.45 6.21
CA ILE A 723 -12.39 -38.75 7.47
C ILE A 723 -12.39 -40.26 7.74
N SER A 724 -13.41 -40.98 7.26
CA SER A 724 -13.50 -42.43 7.33
C SER A 724 -12.54 -43.13 6.38
N LEU A 725 -12.42 -42.64 5.14
CA LEU A 725 -11.51 -43.12 4.10
C LEU A 725 -10.03 -43.00 4.53
N GLY A 726 -9.67 -41.91 5.22
CA GLY A 726 -8.29 -41.63 5.60
C GLY A 726 -7.39 -41.30 4.40
N ASN A 727 -6.09 -41.55 4.53
CA ASN A 727 -5.13 -41.25 3.48
C ASN A 727 -5.39 -42.13 2.24
N ILE A 728 -5.57 -41.51 1.07
CA ILE A 728 -5.90 -42.21 -0.18
C ILE A 728 -4.69 -42.80 -0.92
N GLY A 729 -3.52 -42.82 -0.27
CA GLY A 729 -2.29 -43.41 -0.80
C GLY A 729 -1.41 -42.43 -1.59
N ILE A 730 -1.78 -41.14 -1.63
CA ILE A 730 -1.00 -40.07 -2.26
C ILE A 730 -0.70 -39.02 -1.20
N ASN A 731 0.57 -38.72 -0.98
CA ASN A 731 0.99 -37.67 -0.06
C ASN A 731 1.45 -36.40 -0.79
N ILE A 732 1.54 -35.28 -0.06
CA ILE A 732 1.92 -34.00 -0.66
C ILE A 732 3.34 -33.97 -1.25
N ALA A 733 4.29 -34.72 -0.70
CA ALA A 733 5.65 -34.73 -1.23
C ALA A 733 5.65 -35.29 -2.66
N GLU A 734 4.78 -36.26 -2.95
CA GLU A 734 4.59 -36.83 -4.29
C GLU A 734 3.95 -35.81 -5.24
N ILE A 735 2.88 -35.13 -4.82
CA ILE A 735 2.23 -34.08 -5.63
C ILE A 735 3.21 -32.94 -5.93
N LYS A 736 3.92 -32.43 -4.91
CA LYS A 736 4.93 -31.38 -5.07
C LYS A 736 6.05 -31.82 -6.00
N SER A 737 6.56 -33.04 -5.82
CA SER A 737 7.62 -33.58 -6.67
C SER A 737 7.15 -33.66 -8.13
N ALA A 738 5.93 -34.14 -8.39
CA ALA A 738 5.37 -34.19 -9.75
C ALA A 738 5.22 -32.81 -10.38
N LEU A 739 4.75 -31.81 -9.64
CA LEU A 739 4.61 -30.43 -10.13
C LEU A 739 5.97 -29.78 -10.39
N ILE A 740 6.93 -29.94 -9.49
CA ILE A 740 8.31 -29.47 -9.67
C ILE A 740 8.88 -30.09 -10.95
N LYS A 741 8.70 -31.39 -11.17
CA LYS A 741 9.15 -32.08 -12.38
C LYS A 741 8.51 -31.53 -13.66
N ALA A 742 7.19 -31.34 -13.65
CA ALA A 742 6.46 -30.79 -14.79
C ALA A 742 6.94 -29.37 -15.15
N TYR A 743 7.12 -28.50 -14.16
CA TYR A 743 7.64 -27.15 -14.38
C TYR A 743 9.11 -27.16 -14.79
N THR A 744 9.95 -28.00 -14.18
CA THR A 744 11.35 -28.14 -14.58
C THR A 744 11.47 -28.58 -16.04
N GLN A 745 10.62 -29.51 -16.48
CA GLN A 745 10.57 -29.95 -17.88
C GLN A 745 10.19 -28.78 -18.80
N LEU A 746 9.21 -27.95 -18.42
CA LEU A 746 8.87 -26.74 -19.15
C LEU A 746 10.07 -25.80 -19.30
N TYR A 747 10.81 -25.55 -18.22
CA TYR A 747 12.04 -24.76 -18.26
C TYR A 747 13.08 -25.39 -19.19
N ASN A 748 13.41 -26.66 -18.99
CA ASN A 748 14.42 -27.37 -19.78
C ASN A 748 14.10 -27.42 -21.28
N ASN A 749 12.82 -27.42 -21.65
CA ASN A 749 12.37 -27.34 -23.05
C ASN A 749 12.62 -25.97 -23.69
N GLU A 750 12.62 -24.89 -22.90
CA GLU A 750 12.85 -23.53 -23.39
C GLU A 750 14.31 -23.06 -23.27
N LEU A 751 15.10 -23.69 -22.40
CA LEU A 751 16.52 -23.37 -22.23
C LEU A 751 17.32 -23.70 -23.50
N PHE A 752 18.34 -22.87 -23.73
CA PHE A 752 19.17 -22.94 -24.93
C PHE A 752 19.78 -24.33 -25.12
N LYS A 753 19.38 -25.00 -26.21
CA LYS A 753 20.05 -26.21 -26.69
C LYS A 753 21.01 -25.80 -27.80
N GLU A 754 22.23 -26.31 -27.75
CA GLU A 754 23.30 -25.91 -28.67
C GLU A 754 22.84 -26.06 -30.13
N LYS A 755 22.73 -24.94 -30.85
CA LYS A 755 22.46 -24.87 -32.32
C LYS A 755 23.76 -24.62 -33.08
N GLU A 756 23.71 -24.50 -34.41
CA GLU A 756 24.81 -24.12 -35.31
C GLU A 756 25.38 -22.70 -35.03
N ASN A 757 25.84 -22.45 -33.81
CA ASN A 757 26.49 -21.22 -33.40
C ASN A 757 27.99 -21.33 -33.68
N LYS A 758 28.60 -20.17 -33.92
CA LYS A 758 30.05 -20.10 -34.08
C LYS A 758 30.73 -20.64 -32.83
N THR A 759 31.48 -21.71 -33.03
CA THR A 759 32.18 -22.43 -31.97
C THR A 759 33.66 -22.46 -32.26
N TYR A 760 34.49 -22.19 -31.25
CA TYR A 760 35.94 -22.26 -31.33
C TYR A 760 36.53 -22.74 -30.01
N TYR A 761 37.82 -23.08 -30.01
CA TYR A 761 38.52 -23.54 -28.80
C TYR A 761 39.59 -22.54 -28.40
N ILE A 762 39.76 -22.35 -27.10
CA ILE A 762 40.83 -21.55 -26.51
C ILE A 762 41.69 -22.42 -25.60
N GLU A 763 42.92 -21.98 -25.31
CA GLU A 763 43.77 -22.60 -24.30
C GLU A 763 43.25 -22.32 -22.89
N GLY A 764 43.40 -23.32 -22.02
CA GLY A 764 43.09 -23.22 -20.60
C GLY A 764 44.12 -22.43 -19.79
N THR A 765 44.06 -22.59 -18.47
CA THR A 765 44.95 -21.98 -17.49
C THR A 765 45.55 -23.02 -16.55
N ASN A 766 46.59 -22.62 -15.80
CA ASN A 766 47.19 -23.41 -14.74
C ASN A 766 46.67 -22.90 -13.38
N SER A 767 46.43 -23.81 -12.43
CA SER A 767 46.03 -23.43 -11.07
C SER A 767 46.65 -24.34 -10.02
N LEU A 768 47.35 -23.74 -9.06
CA LEU A 768 47.88 -24.44 -7.89
C LEU A 768 46.81 -24.67 -6.81
N GLU A 769 45.82 -23.78 -6.74
CA GLU A 769 44.72 -23.84 -5.75
C GLU A 769 43.62 -24.85 -6.16
N CYS A 770 43.51 -25.13 -7.45
CA CYS A 770 42.55 -26.05 -8.04
C CYS A 770 43.22 -26.86 -9.16
N PRO A 771 44.03 -27.89 -8.82
CA PRO A 771 44.85 -28.60 -9.80
C PRO A 771 44.07 -29.65 -10.60
N LYS A 772 42.85 -30.01 -10.17
CA LYS A 772 42.04 -31.07 -10.78
C LYS A 772 40.60 -30.62 -11.01
N ASN A 773 40.01 -31.09 -12.10
CA ASN A 773 38.61 -30.86 -12.42
C ASN A 773 37.66 -31.84 -11.68
N VAL A 774 36.35 -31.68 -11.86
CA VAL A 774 35.31 -32.53 -11.25
C VAL A 774 35.38 -34.01 -11.65
N ASN A 775 36.14 -34.36 -12.70
CA ASN A 775 36.37 -35.73 -13.15
C ASN A 775 37.73 -36.28 -12.69
N GLY A 776 38.54 -35.48 -11.98
CA GLY A 776 39.85 -35.87 -11.46
C GLY A 776 41.00 -35.69 -12.45
N GLU A 777 40.77 -35.07 -13.60
CA GLU A 777 41.77 -34.76 -14.63
C GLU A 777 42.54 -33.48 -14.27
N ASP A 778 43.80 -33.38 -14.69
CA ASP A 778 44.67 -32.25 -14.37
C ASP A 778 44.27 -30.98 -15.15
N ILE A 779 44.18 -29.86 -14.41
CA ILE A 779 43.92 -28.53 -14.96
C ILE A 779 45.24 -27.91 -15.41
N SER A 780 45.37 -27.65 -16.71
CA SER A 780 46.56 -27.04 -17.29
C SER A 780 46.27 -26.14 -18.50
N SER A 781 47.24 -25.30 -18.86
CA SER A 781 47.17 -24.44 -20.03
C SER A 781 47.12 -25.18 -21.37
N SER A 782 47.31 -26.51 -21.40
CA SER A 782 47.15 -27.33 -22.61
C SER A 782 45.73 -27.88 -22.78
N ASN A 783 44.85 -27.77 -21.77
CA ASN A 783 43.45 -28.16 -21.95
C ASN A 783 42.77 -27.21 -22.96
N LYS A 784 41.93 -27.78 -23.84
CA LYS A 784 41.12 -27.00 -24.78
C LYS A 784 39.76 -26.71 -24.18
N ILE A 785 39.40 -25.43 -24.06
CA ILE A 785 38.09 -24.99 -23.60
C ILE A 785 37.25 -24.61 -24.81
N LYS A 786 36.06 -25.20 -24.92
CA LYS A 786 35.09 -24.87 -25.97
C LYS A 786 34.42 -23.53 -25.66
N VAL A 787 34.33 -22.66 -26.67
CA VAL A 787 33.62 -21.38 -26.61
C VAL A 787 32.52 -21.37 -27.67
N VAL A 788 31.30 -21.06 -27.26
CA VAL A 788 30.13 -20.88 -28.12
C VAL A 788 29.75 -19.40 -28.11
N GLU A 789 29.77 -18.77 -29.27
CA GLU A 789 29.50 -17.34 -29.42
C GLU A 789 28.02 -17.09 -29.75
N LEU A 790 27.31 -16.47 -28.80
CA LEU A 790 25.91 -16.06 -28.93
C LEU A 790 25.85 -14.61 -29.40
N ASN A 791 25.71 -14.42 -30.72
CA ASN A 791 25.85 -13.13 -31.38
C ASN A 791 24.59 -12.73 -32.18
N GLY A 792 23.50 -12.50 -31.46
CA GLY A 792 22.19 -12.14 -32.04
C GLY A 792 21.20 -13.30 -32.18
N GLU A 793 21.61 -14.52 -31.85
CA GLU A 793 20.77 -15.71 -31.89
C GLU A 793 19.84 -15.81 -30.67
N PRO A 794 18.60 -16.32 -30.80
CA PRO A 794 17.72 -16.50 -29.65
C PRO A 794 18.29 -17.48 -28.61
N PHE A 795 18.27 -17.09 -27.34
CA PHE A 795 18.72 -17.92 -26.23
C PHE A 795 17.90 -17.68 -24.97
N LYS A 796 17.86 -18.69 -24.10
CA LYS A 796 17.44 -18.59 -22.69
C LYS A 796 18.40 -19.39 -21.83
N LEU A 797 18.88 -18.81 -20.74
CA LEU A 797 19.80 -19.45 -19.79
C LEU A 797 19.42 -19.08 -18.37
N ILE A 798 19.60 -20.01 -17.43
CA ILE A 798 19.59 -19.68 -16.01
C ILE A 798 21.03 -19.43 -15.57
N VAL A 799 21.30 -18.33 -14.87
CA VAL A 799 22.67 -17.96 -14.48
C VAL A 799 22.76 -17.59 -13.00
N HIS A 800 23.83 -18.03 -12.34
CA HIS A 800 24.16 -17.70 -10.96
C HIS A 800 25.46 -16.89 -10.92
N ALA A 801 25.44 -15.72 -10.28
CA ALA A 801 26.60 -14.84 -10.21
C ALA A 801 27.52 -15.22 -9.04
N ILE A 802 28.82 -15.38 -9.33
CA ILE A 802 29.89 -15.57 -8.34
C ILE A 802 30.77 -14.32 -8.34
N HIS A 803 30.64 -13.49 -7.30
CA HIS A 803 31.31 -12.21 -7.23
C HIS A 803 32.75 -12.34 -6.68
N GLY A 804 33.69 -11.67 -7.34
CA GLY A 804 35.09 -11.52 -6.91
C GLY A 804 35.34 -10.34 -5.97
N LYS A 805 34.28 -9.59 -5.64
CA LYS A 805 34.28 -8.51 -4.64
C LYS A 805 33.25 -8.86 -3.56
N ALA A 806 33.56 -8.48 -2.32
CA ALA A 806 32.62 -8.65 -1.22
C ALA A 806 31.39 -7.77 -1.46
N THR A 807 30.19 -8.36 -1.48
CA THR A 807 28.93 -7.61 -1.46
C THR A 807 28.75 -6.94 -0.10
N ASP A 808 29.26 -7.56 0.96
CA ASP A 808 29.46 -7.00 2.29
C ASP A 808 30.95 -6.68 2.52
N ARG A 809 31.31 -5.40 2.65
CA ARG A 809 32.71 -4.93 2.76
C ARG A 809 33.43 -5.40 4.03
N THR A 810 32.78 -6.17 4.91
CA THR A 810 33.33 -6.54 6.24
C THR A 810 33.79 -7.98 6.41
N LEU A 811 33.52 -8.87 5.46
CA LEU A 811 33.89 -10.28 5.55
C LEU A 811 34.39 -10.78 4.19
N GLU A 812 35.38 -11.67 4.19
CA GLU A 812 35.78 -12.37 2.95
C GLU A 812 34.67 -13.37 2.60
N ASP A 813 33.69 -12.89 1.84
CA ASP A 813 32.51 -13.62 1.39
C ASP A 813 32.90 -14.99 0.79
N PRO A 814 32.25 -16.10 1.17
CA PRO A 814 32.39 -17.39 0.50
C PRO A 814 32.38 -17.30 -1.04
N SER A 815 31.65 -16.34 -1.61
CA SER A 815 31.64 -16.04 -3.05
C SER A 815 33.01 -15.61 -3.59
N ILE A 816 33.79 -14.79 -2.86
CA ILE A 816 35.14 -14.34 -3.25
C ILE A 816 36.13 -15.51 -3.26
N LYS A 817 36.04 -16.37 -2.24
CA LYS A 817 36.88 -17.58 -2.17
C LYS A 817 36.53 -18.53 -3.32
N MET A 818 35.24 -18.67 -3.63
CA MET A 818 34.76 -19.51 -4.73
C MET A 818 35.09 -18.93 -6.11
N PHE A 819 35.10 -17.60 -6.25
CA PHE A 819 35.58 -16.88 -7.43
C PHE A 819 37.06 -17.21 -7.73
N LYS A 820 37.89 -17.33 -6.69
CA LYS A 820 39.30 -17.71 -6.84
C LYS A 820 39.49 -19.22 -7.06
N ASN A 821 38.69 -20.04 -6.36
CA ASN A 821 38.79 -21.50 -6.34
C ASN A 821 37.40 -22.17 -6.52
N PRO A 822 37.04 -22.61 -7.75
CA PRO A 822 35.72 -23.20 -8.02
C PRO A 822 35.50 -24.56 -7.32
N ASN A 823 36.55 -25.23 -6.82
CA ASN A 823 36.41 -26.45 -6.00
C ASN A 823 35.58 -26.24 -4.72
N LEU A 824 35.51 -25.00 -4.23
CA LEU A 824 34.69 -24.66 -3.07
C LEU A 824 33.19 -24.87 -3.31
N TRP A 825 32.73 -24.85 -4.57
CA TRP A 825 31.35 -25.19 -4.92
C TRP A 825 30.93 -26.58 -4.38
N ASN A 826 31.86 -27.54 -4.45
CA ASN A 826 31.64 -28.94 -4.08
C ASN A 826 32.11 -29.31 -2.67
N THR A 827 32.97 -28.49 -2.05
CA THR A 827 33.62 -28.82 -0.78
C THR A 827 33.16 -27.97 0.41
N LYS A 828 32.59 -26.79 0.17
CA LYS A 828 32.02 -25.94 1.24
C LYS A 828 30.50 -26.03 1.25
N GLU A 829 29.93 -26.02 2.45
CA GLU A 829 28.50 -25.90 2.63
C GLU A 829 28.08 -24.46 2.34
N GLY A 830 27.01 -24.31 1.57
CA GLY A 830 26.44 -23.02 1.19
C GLY A 830 24.97 -22.94 1.59
N ALA A 831 24.24 -21.96 1.04
CA ALA A 831 22.79 -21.89 1.17
C ALA A 831 22.12 -23.17 0.63
N THR A 832 21.00 -23.58 1.24
CA THR A 832 20.19 -24.71 0.77
C THR A 832 19.64 -24.48 -0.64
N THR A 833 19.46 -23.20 -1.02
CA THR A 833 18.99 -22.75 -2.32
C THR A 833 20.07 -21.96 -3.07
N LEU A 834 19.89 -21.81 -4.37
CA LEU A 834 20.69 -20.97 -5.26
C LEU A 834 19.81 -19.88 -5.82
N SER A 835 20.26 -18.63 -5.69
CA SER A 835 19.64 -17.47 -6.33
C SER A 835 20.16 -17.37 -7.76
N THR A 836 19.30 -17.55 -8.75
CA THR A 836 19.71 -17.52 -10.16
C THR A 836 18.82 -16.57 -10.95
N SER A 837 19.29 -16.06 -12.09
CA SER A 837 18.50 -15.23 -12.99
C SER A 837 18.20 -15.95 -14.29
N LEU A 838 16.95 -15.91 -14.76
CA LEU A 838 16.61 -16.30 -16.12
C LEU A 838 16.96 -15.14 -17.06
N ILE A 839 17.91 -15.36 -17.97
CA ILE A 839 18.27 -14.39 -19.01
C ILE A 839 17.84 -14.88 -20.38
N SER A 840 17.50 -13.95 -21.28
CA SER A 840 17.18 -14.22 -22.68
C SER A 840 17.76 -13.15 -23.61
N ASN A 841 17.64 -13.38 -24.92
CA ASN A 841 18.00 -12.38 -25.93
C ASN A 841 17.19 -11.07 -25.84
N THR A 842 16.01 -11.07 -25.22
CA THR A 842 15.17 -9.88 -25.00
C THR A 842 15.24 -9.32 -23.58
N CYS A 843 15.83 -10.06 -22.65
CA CYS A 843 15.91 -9.69 -21.23
C CYS A 843 17.22 -10.19 -20.61
N ILE A 844 18.26 -9.35 -20.63
CA ILE A 844 19.55 -9.60 -19.98
C ILE A 844 19.60 -8.79 -18.68
N LYS A 845 18.88 -9.27 -17.66
CA LYS A 845 18.88 -8.69 -16.30
C LYS A 845 19.55 -9.69 -15.34
N LEU A 846 20.61 -9.24 -14.67
CA LEU A 846 21.48 -10.08 -13.84
C LEU A 846 21.52 -9.57 -12.41
N PHE A 847 21.49 -10.50 -11.46
CA PHE A 847 21.76 -10.18 -10.06
C PHE A 847 23.18 -9.62 -9.88
N GLY A 848 23.33 -8.46 -9.21
CA GLY A 848 24.62 -7.81 -8.93
C GLY A 848 25.15 -6.87 -10.02
N GLY A 849 24.44 -6.69 -11.13
CA GLY A 849 24.85 -5.82 -12.25
C GLY A 849 25.92 -6.44 -13.15
N SER A 850 26.11 -5.88 -14.35
CA SER A 850 27.06 -6.36 -15.36
C SER A 850 28.48 -5.83 -15.13
N ASP A 851 28.99 -5.83 -13.90
CA ASP A 851 30.41 -5.51 -13.63
C ASP A 851 31.28 -6.70 -14.08
N SER A 852 31.45 -6.82 -15.40
CA SER A 852 32.00 -7.98 -16.13
C SER A 852 33.45 -8.32 -15.76
N LEU A 853 34.15 -7.40 -15.10
CA LEU A 853 35.56 -7.56 -14.73
C LEU A 853 35.79 -8.28 -13.40
N ASN A 854 34.74 -8.55 -12.60
CA ASN A 854 34.87 -9.17 -11.27
C ASN A 854 33.71 -10.11 -10.89
N THR A 855 33.07 -10.74 -11.88
CA THR A 855 32.00 -11.73 -11.64
C THR A 855 32.11 -12.88 -12.63
N ILE A 856 32.01 -14.12 -12.16
CA ILE A 856 31.87 -15.31 -13.00
C ILE A 856 30.41 -15.76 -12.96
N TYR A 857 29.81 -16.06 -14.10
CA TYR A 857 28.45 -16.56 -14.16
C TYR A 857 28.42 -18.07 -14.40
N PHE A 858 27.91 -18.80 -13.41
CA PHE A 858 27.64 -20.23 -13.52
C PHE A 858 26.30 -20.41 -14.24
N GLY A 859 26.33 -20.97 -15.44
CA GLY A 859 25.17 -21.13 -16.30
C GLY A 859 24.56 -22.53 -16.26
N PHE A 860 23.24 -22.58 -16.45
CA PHE A 860 22.45 -23.78 -16.57
C PHE A 860 21.57 -23.67 -17.83
N ASN A 861 21.89 -24.49 -18.82
CA ASN A 861 21.06 -24.73 -20.01
C ASN A 861 20.18 -26.00 -19.85
N GLU A 862 20.33 -26.66 -18.72
CA GLU A 862 19.53 -27.77 -18.23
C GLU A 862 19.68 -27.82 -16.69
N ILE A 863 18.59 -28.09 -15.99
CA ILE A 863 18.56 -28.27 -14.53
C ILE A 863 17.96 -29.65 -14.19
N PRO A 864 18.40 -30.31 -13.08
CA PRO A 864 17.80 -31.57 -12.64
C PRO A 864 16.31 -31.43 -12.33
N SER A 865 15.53 -32.51 -12.51
CA SER A 865 14.06 -32.44 -12.54
C SER A 865 13.41 -32.00 -11.22
N ASP A 866 14.13 -32.13 -10.11
CA ASP A 866 13.63 -31.96 -8.74
C ASP A 866 14.14 -30.69 -8.04
N VAL A 867 14.85 -29.79 -8.75
CA VAL A 867 15.52 -28.64 -8.10
C VAL A 867 14.80 -27.30 -8.27
N LEU A 868 13.82 -27.16 -9.15
CA LEU A 868 13.09 -25.90 -9.29
C LEU A 868 12.22 -25.64 -8.05
N MET A 869 12.59 -24.64 -7.26
CA MET A 869 11.85 -24.29 -6.04
C MET A 869 10.76 -23.26 -6.31
N GLY A 870 11.03 -22.25 -7.13
CA GLY A 870 10.09 -21.16 -7.40
C GLY A 870 10.73 -20.05 -8.23
N THR A 871 9.96 -19.02 -8.52
CA THR A 871 10.35 -17.90 -9.38
C THR A 871 9.82 -16.58 -8.85
N LEU A 872 10.49 -15.47 -9.17
CA LEU A 872 9.99 -14.13 -8.87
C LEU A 872 10.53 -13.09 -9.88
N PRO A 873 9.71 -12.17 -10.43
CA PRO A 873 10.16 -11.10 -11.33
C PRO A 873 10.83 -9.93 -10.58
N SER A 874 11.45 -10.25 -9.45
CA SER A 874 12.20 -9.36 -8.56
C SER A 874 13.11 -10.18 -7.65
N ASP A 875 13.80 -9.55 -6.70
CA ASP A 875 14.58 -10.26 -5.68
C ASP A 875 13.66 -11.11 -4.80
N ALA A 876 13.88 -12.42 -4.81
CA ALA A 876 13.16 -13.44 -4.06
C ALA A 876 13.65 -13.56 -2.61
N VAL A 877 14.55 -12.68 -2.18
CA VAL A 877 15.06 -12.58 -0.80
C VAL A 877 15.44 -13.98 -0.31
N THR A 878 16.11 -14.72 -1.18
CA THR A 878 16.57 -16.07 -0.84
C THR A 878 17.57 -15.94 0.29
N ALA A 879 17.37 -16.71 1.36
CA ALA A 879 18.30 -16.65 2.47
C ALA A 879 19.68 -17.15 2.00
N HIS A 880 20.61 -16.22 1.76
CA HIS A 880 22.00 -16.56 1.50
C HIS A 880 22.64 -17.12 2.79
N GLY A 881 22.77 -18.43 2.89
CA GLY A 881 23.49 -19.13 3.96
C GLY A 881 22.64 -20.16 4.70
N GLY A 882 23.27 -21.29 5.04
CA GLY A 882 22.66 -22.50 5.61
C GLY A 882 22.21 -22.39 7.07
N GLY A 883 21.36 -21.41 7.39
CA GLY A 883 20.84 -21.14 8.74
C GLY A 883 19.39 -21.56 9.00
N LEU A 884 18.68 -22.11 8.02
CA LEU A 884 17.25 -22.42 8.14
C LEU A 884 17.02 -23.93 8.05
N LEU A 885 16.07 -24.44 8.84
CA LEU A 885 15.70 -25.87 8.80
C LEU A 885 15.10 -26.28 7.46
N ASP A 886 14.37 -25.36 6.86
CA ASP A 886 13.69 -25.50 5.58
C ASP A 886 14.08 -24.34 4.67
N ALA A 887 14.13 -24.56 3.37
CA ALA A 887 14.46 -23.52 2.41
C ALA A 887 13.43 -22.37 2.51
N TYR A 888 13.90 -21.14 2.70
CA TYR A 888 13.07 -19.93 2.70
C TYR A 888 13.34 -19.10 1.44
N THR A 889 12.27 -18.70 0.78
CA THR A 889 12.28 -17.77 -0.33
C THR A 889 10.95 -17.05 -0.40
N ALA A 890 10.97 -15.79 -0.84
CA ALA A 890 9.78 -15.06 -1.23
C ALA A 890 9.24 -15.50 -2.60
N ALA A 891 9.95 -16.38 -3.33
CA ALA A 891 9.49 -17.01 -4.57
C ALA A 891 8.39 -18.06 -4.29
N ASN A 892 7.22 -17.56 -3.88
CA ASN A 892 6.05 -18.37 -3.54
C ASN A 892 5.24 -18.81 -4.76
N GLU A 893 5.65 -18.41 -5.98
CA GLU A 893 4.99 -18.72 -7.24
C GLU A 893 5.98 -19.37 -8.23
N THR A 894 5.46 -20.18 -9.14
CA THR A 894 6.23 -20.84 -10.21
C THR A 894 5.68 -20.42 -11.56
N PHE A 895 6.25 -19.35 -12.11
CA PHE A 895 5.90 -18.82 -13.41
C PHE A 895 6.53 -19.65 -14.53
N THR A 896 5.85 -19.69 -15.68
CA THR A 896 6.46 -20.14 -16.93
C THR A 896 7.63 -19.22 -17.29
N PRO A 897 8.65 -19.68 -18.04
CA PRO A 897 9.76 -18.83 -18.46
C PRO A 897 9.30 -17.57 -19.23
N LYS A 898 8.28 -17.72 -20.09
CA LYS A 898 7.69 -16.61 -20.86
C LYS A 898 7.01 -15.57 -19.96
N ARG A 899 6.18 -16.00 -19.00
CA ARG A 899 5.54 -15.10 -18.04
C ARG A 899 6.55 -14.36 -17.19
N LEU A 900 7.55 -15.09 -16.67
CA LEU A 900 8.59 -14.52 -15.82
C LEU A 900 9.35 -13.39 -16.56
N ILE A 901 9.80 -13.65 -17.80
CA ILE A 901 10.44 -12.64 -18.63
C ILE A 901 9.52 -11.44 -18.90
N ASN A 902 8.25 -11.67 -19.25
CA ASN A 902 7.29 -10.60 -19.54
C ASN A 902 7.08 -9.67 -18.32
N LEU A 903 6.83 -10.26 -17.13
CA LEU A 903 6.61 -9.51 -15.89
C LEU A 903 7.83 -8.67 -15.52
N THR A 904 9.03 -9.22 -15.67
CA THR A 904 10.27 -8.51 -15.39
C THR A 904 10.53 -7.37 -16.38
N SER A 905 10.14 -7.54 -17.65
CA SER A 905 10.22 -6.48 -18.66
C SER A 905 9.17 -5.38 -18.50
N ASN A 906 8.15 -5.56 -17.65
CA ASN A 906 7.14 -4.54 -17.28
C ASN A 906 7.50 -3.76 -16.02
N LYS A 907 8.52 -4.19 -15.25
CA LYS A 907 8.92 -3.54 -14.00
C LYS A 907 10.33 -2.95 -14.11
N TRP A 908 10.58 -1.89 -13.35
CA TRP A 908 11.93 -1.35 -13.09
C TRP A 908 12.81 -2.29 -12.24
N SER A 909 12.39 -3.54 -12.00
CA SER A 909 13.19 -4.49 -11.24
C SER A 909 14.42 -4.93 -12.05
N PRO A 910 15.62 -4.90 -11.47
CA PRO A 910 16.83 -5.40 -12.11
C PRO A 910 16.97 -6.93 -12.00
N HIS A 911 15.99 -7.64 -11.44
CA HIS A 911 16.09 -9.07 -11.11
C HIS A 911 15.04 -9.90 -11.85
N ASN A 912 15.41 -11.11 -12.26
CA ASN A 912 14.53 -12.09 -12.89
C ASN A 912 14.74 -13.48 -12.25
N GLU A 913 14.35 -13.64 -10.99
CA GLU A 913 14.87 -14.71 -10.15
C GLU A 913 14.19 -16.06 -10.40
N VAL A 914 15.03 -17.09 -10.54
CA VAL A 914 14.67 -18.50 -10.48
C VAL A 914 15.42 -19.09 -9.29
N VAL A 915 14.68 -19.68 -8.36
CA VAL A 915 15.25 -20.26 -7.14
C VAL A 915 15.40 -21.75 -7.35
N LEU A 916 16.65 -22.23 -7.25
CA LEU A 916 16.96 -23.64 -7.38
C LEU A 916 17.36 -24.23 -6.03
N MET A 917 17.04 -25.48 -5.77
CA MET A 917 17.67 -26.26 -4.71
C MET A 917 19.13 -26.50 -5.08
N ARG A 918 20.05 -26.29 -4.13
CA ARG A 918 21.47 -26.56 -4.36
C ARG A 918 21.75 -28.05 -4.59
N ARG A 919 20.90 -28.92 -4.06
CA ARG A 919 21.01 -30.38 -4.14
C ARG A 919 19.83 -30.99 -4.87
N SER A 920 20.12 -31.91 -5.76
CA SER A 920 19.17 -32.84 -6.38
C SER A 920 19.28 -34.19 -5.68
N GLN A 921 18.14 -34.84 -5.46
CA GLN A 921 18.05 -36.22 -4.99
C GLN A 921 18.24 -37.24 -6.11
N GLU A 922 18.11 -36.83 -7.38
CA GLU A 922 18.21 -37.71 -8.54
C GLU A 922 19.65 -37.86 -9.07
N ASN A 923 20.56 -36.97 -8.68
CA ASN A 923 21.84 -36.80 -9.36
C ASN A 923 22.97 -37.65 -8.74
N ASN A 924 23.07 -38.94 -9.08
CA ASN A 924 24.17 -39.92 -8.86
C ASN A 924 24.98 -39.86 -7.52
N LEU A 925 24.51 -39.15 -6.50
CA LEU A 925 25.15 -38.83 -5.22
C LEU A 925 26.57 -38.17 -5.30
N LYS A 926 27.15 -37.96 -6.49
CA LYS A 926 28.46 -37.29 -6.66
C LYS A 926 28.39 -35.87 -6.04
N PHE A 927 29.40 -35.51 -5.25
CA PHE A 927 29.46 -34.25 -4.50
C PHE A 927 28.25 -33.99 -3.58
N ASN A 928 27.64 -35.05 -3.03
CA ASN A 928 26.46 -34.98 -2.16
C ASN A 928 25.24 -34.35 -2.85
N GLY A 929 25.00 -34.75 -4.11
CA GLY A 929 23.85 -34.32 -4.92
C GLY A 929 23.89 -32.86 -5.37
N ARG A 930 24.98 -32.13 -5.14
CA ARG A 930 25.09 -30.71 -5.52
C ARG A 930 24.96 -30.53 -7.03
N ILE A 931 24.06 -29.65 -7.47
CA ILE A 931 23.90 -29.37 -8.89
C ILE A 931 25.18 -28.74 -9.46
N GLN A 932 25.56 -29.13 -10.67
CA GLN A 932 26.75 -28.60 -11.35
C GLN A 932 26.30 -27.65 -12.46
N PRO A 933 27.01 -26.52 -12.69
CA PRO A 933 26.76 -25.70 -13.86
C PRO A 933 26.99 -26.53 -15.14
N THR A 934 26.22 -26.24 -16.19
CA THR A 934 26.36 -26.89 -17.50
C THR A 934 27.12 -26.03 -18.51
N CYS A 935 27.33 -24.74 -18.19
CA CYS A 935 28.20 -23.83 -18.91
C CYS A 935 28.73 -22.73 -18.00
N ILE A 936 29.76 -22.00 -18.45
CA ILE A 936 30.17 -20.73 -17.86
C ILE A 936 29.74 -19.60 -18.82
N VAL A 937 29.15 -18.53 -18.30
CA VAL A 937 28.65 -17.41 -19.11
C VAL A 937 29.56 -16.19 -18.98
N THR A 938 29.81 -15.50 -20.09
CA THR A 938 30.52 -14.22 -20.14
C THR A 938 29.92 -13.24 -21.15
N PHE A 939 30.27 -11.95 -21.04
CA PHE A 939 29.76 -10.85 -21.85
C PHE A 939 30.88 -10.05 -22.57
N ASP A 940 30.59 -9.55 -23.77
CA ASP A 940 31.27 -8.44 -24.48
C ASP A 940 32.82 -8.50 -24.57
N ASN A 941 33.37 -9.71 -24.80
CA ASN A 941 34.79 -10.03 -25.05
C ASN A 941 35.68 -10.34 -23.83
N THR A 942 35.11 -10.55 -22.65
CA THR A 942 35.90 -10.85 -21.44
C THR A 942 36.01 -12.37 -21.18
N ILE A 943 37.08 -13.03 -21.64
CA ILE A 943 37.43 -14.38 -21.16
C ILE A 943 38.75 -14.27 -20.40
N ASP A 944 38.66 -14.10 -19.09
CA ASP A 944 39.80 -14.03 -18.20
C ASP A 944 40.23 -15.41 -17.67
N GLU A 945 41.36 -15.45 -16.96
CA GLU A 945 41.91 -16.70 -16.41
C GLU A 945 40.97 -17.34 -15.37
N LYS A 946 40.15 -16.56 -14.66
CA LYS A 946 39.20 -17.08 -13.67
C LYS A 946 38.01 -17.77 -14.33
N THR A 947 37.51 -17.20 -15.43
CA THR A 947 36.48 -17.80 -16.29
C THR A 947 36.98 -19.10 -16.91
N LYS A 948 38.22 -19.13 -17.42
CA LYS A 948 38.86 -20.35 -17.93
C LYS A 948 38.98 -21.42 -16.84
N LEU A 949 39.45 -21.04 -15.65
CA LEU A 949 39.60 -21.96 -14.53
C LEU A 949 38.27 -22.58 -14.11
N ALA A 950 37.20 -21.79 -14.03
CA ALA A 950 35.86 -22.29 -13.73
C ALA A 950 35.38 -23.29 -14.80
N ALA A 951 35.54 -22.95 -16.08
CA ALA A 951 35.13 -23.80 -17.19
C ALA A 951 35.92 -25.14 -17.21
N GLN A 952 37.23 -25.09 -16.95
CA GLN A 952 38.06 -26.30 -16.82
C GLN A 952 37.67 -27.14 -15.62
N TYR A 953 37.43 -26.52 -14.46
CA TYR A 953 37.08 -27.25 -13.25
C TYR A 953 35.77 -28.02 -13.40
N PHE A 954 34.73 -27.40 -13.96
CA PHE A 954 33.46 -28.08 -14.20
C PHE A 954 33.46 -28.93 -15.48
N ASN A 955 34.47 -28.78 -16.33
CA ASN A 955 34.58 -29.42 -17.65
C ASN A 955 33.37 -29.09 -18.56
N VAL A 956 33.08 -27.80 -18.72
CA VAL A 956 31.91 -27.27 -19.45
C VAL A 956 32.30 -26.18 -20.45
N PRO A 957 31.49 -25.93 -21.50
CA PRO A 957 31.77 -24.85 -22.45
C PRO A 957 31.58 -23.45 -21.84
N ILE A 958 32.22 -22.46 -22.45
CA ILE A 958 31.97 -21.03 -22.20
C ILE A 958 30.96 -20.53 -23.23
N TYR A 959 29.86 -19.93 -22.77
CA TYR A 959 28.90 -19.21 -23.61
C TYR A 959 29.20 -17.72 -23.54
N LYS A 960 29.62 -17.17 -24.68
CA LYS A 960 30.00 -15.76 -24.83
C LYS A 960 28.83 -14.99 -25.44
N ILE A 961 28.19 -14.15 -24.65
CA ILE A 961 27.03 -13.33 -25.05
C ILE A 961 27.52 -11.95 -25.50
N ASN A 962 27.16 -11.53 -26.70
CA ASN A 962 27.39 -10.16 -27.17
C ASN A 962 26.22 -9.27 -26.73
N SER A 963 26.28 -8.74 -25.51
CA SER A 963 25.19 -7.96 -24.90
C SER A 963 24.90 -6.69 -25.69
N VAL A 964 25.94 -6.03 -26.22
CA VAL A 964 25.81 -4.84 -27.09
C VAL A 964 24.99 -5.17 -28.33
N ARG A 965 25.31 -6.29 -29.01
CA ARG A 965 24.56 -6.70 -30.20
C ARG A 965 23.09 -6.98 -29.89
N TYR A 966 22.78 -7.62 -28.75
CA TYR A 966 21.38 -7.84 -28.36
C TYR A 966 20.67 -6.54 -28.00
N ALA A 967 21.35 -5.60 -27.33
CA ALA A 967 20.80 -4.28 -27.05
C ALA A 967 20.46 -3.51 -28.34
N ASP A 968 21.34 -3.56 -29.34
CA ASP A 968 21.10 -2.97 -30.66
C ASP A 968 19.89 -3.61 -31.36
N ILE A 969 19.79 -4.94 -31.35
CA ILE A 969 18.65 -5.68 -31.93
C ILE A 969 17.35 -5.27 -31.23
N ASN A 970 17.34 -5.27 -29.91
CA ASN A 970 16.14 -4.97 -29.13
C ASN A 970 15.69 -3.50 -29.33
N THR A 971 16.64 -2.57 -29.43
CA THR A 971 16.37 -1.15 -29.71
C THR A 971 15.79 -0.98 -31.11
N HIS A 972 16.42 -1.58 -32.12
CA HIS A 972 15.94 -1.56 -33.49
C HIS A 972 14.52 -2.15 -33.61
N ASN A 973 14.29 -3.32 -33.00
CA ASN A 973 12.98 -3.98 -33.01
C ASN A 973 11.92 -3.12 -32.32
N LYS A 974 12.24 -2.50 -31.18
CA LYS A 974 11.33 -1.58 -30.46
C LYS A 974 10.91 -0.42 -31.36
N GLU A 975 11.87 0.26 -32.00
CA GLU A 975 11.59 1.38 -32.92
C GLU A 975 10.76 0.93 -34.14
N MET A 976 11.09 -0.25 -34.69
CA MET A 976 10.36 -0.84 -35.81
C MET A 976 8.90 -1.11 -35.44
N TYR A 977 8.63 -1.75 -34.30
CA TYR A 977 7.27 -2.06 -33.84
C TYR A 977 6.48 -0.79 -33.51
N LEU A 978 7.08 0.18 -32.80
CA LEU A 978 6.39 1.44 -32.44
C LEU A 978 6.09 2.31 -33.66
N SER A 979 6.95 2.32 -34.68
CA SER A 979 6.69 3.03 -35.93
C SER A 979 5.76 2.27 -36.89
N GLY A 980 5.46 1.01 -36.58
CA GLY A 980 4.69 0.10 -37.42
C GLY A 980 5.38 -0.25 -38.73
N LYS A 981 6.69 -0.05 -38.88
CA LYS A 981 7.44 -0.32 -40.12
C LYS A 981 7.91 -1.78 -40.18
N ILE A 982 6.96 -2.71 -40.17
CA ILE A 982 7.25 -4.14 -40.17
C ILE A 982 7.44 -4.68 -41.59
N GLU A 983 8.40 -5.60 -41.78
CA GLU A 983 8.62 -6.32 -43.04
C GLU A 983 8.05 -7.75 -43.01
N LYS A 984 7.79 -8.27 -41.81
CA LYS A 984 7.13 -9.55 -41.53
C LYS A 984 6.44 -9.48 -40.17
N PHE A 985 5.55 -10.44 -39.90
CA PHE A 985 4.92 -10.58 -38.58
C PHE A 985 4.64 -12.05 -38.25
N ASP A 986 5.48 -12.64 -37.40
CA ASP A 986 5.38 -14.03 -36.97
C ASP A 986 5.26 -14.17 -35.42
N ASN A 987 5.17 -15.40 -34.92
CA ASN A 987 5.06 -15.63 -33.47
C ASN A 987 6.28 -15.13 -32.68
N SER A 988 7.47 -15.09 -33.30
CA SER A 988 8.67 -14.56 -32.66
C SER A 988 8.59 -13.05 -32.49
N ASP A 989 7.95 -12.33 -33.42
CA ASP A 989 7.67 -10.89 -33.26
C ASP A 989 6.72 -10.64 -32.09
N ILE A 990 5.65 -11.45 -31.97
CA ILE A 990 4.70 -11.36 -30.84
C ILE A 990 5.44 -11.60 -29.52
N GLU A 991 6.27 -12.65 -29.43
CA GLU A 991 7.06 -12.91 -28.23
C GLU A 991 8.08 -11.80 -27.94
N ALA A 992 8.72 -11.25 -28.96
CA ALA A 992 9.68 -10.14 -28.82
C ALA A 992 8.99 -8.89 -28.27
N ILE A 993 7.83 -8.51 -28.83
CA ILE A 993 7.03 -7.39 -28.32
C ILE A 993 6.65 -7.62 -26.86
N LEU A 994 6.22 -8.83 -26.49
CA LEU A 994 5.77 -9.09 -25.12
C LEU A 994 6.95 -9.20 -24.13
N SER A 995 8.12 -9.65 -24.56
CA SER A 995 9.28 -9.86 -23.68
C SER A 995 10.28 -8.69 -23.63
N THR A 996 10.19 -7.70 -24.53
CA THR A 996 11.09 -6.54 -24.55
C THR A 996 10.61 -5.45 -23.61
N GLN A 997 11.53 -4.77 -22.92
CA GLN A 997 11.21 -3.62 -22.08
C GLN A 997 11.01 -2.36 -22.94
N PHE A 998 9.86 -1.69 -22.78
CA PHE A 998 9.58 -0.37 -23.37
C PHE A 998 9.82 0.72 -22.32
N GLU A 999 10.37 1.86 -22.73
CA GLU A 999 10.66 2.99 -21.82
C GLU A 999 9.42 3.79 -21.43
N ASP A 1000 8.37 3.75 -22.27
CA ASP A 1000 7.08 4.37 -21.97
C ASP A 1000 6.14 3.31 -21.39
N GLU A 1001 5.85 3.42 -20.09
CA GLU A 1001 4.92 2.55 -19.37
C GLU A 1001 3.49 2.58 -19.95
N LYS A 1002 3.17 3.53 -20.86
CA LYS A 1002 1.87 3.65 -21.53
C LYS A 1002 1.72 2.76 -22.77
N VAL A 1003 2.78 2.09 -23.23
CA VAL A 1003 2.68 1.20 -24.40
C VAL A 1003 1.92 -0.06 -24.03
N ASP A 1004 0.66 -0.14 -24.45
CA ASP A 1004 -0.13 -1.37 -24.40
C ASP A 1004 0.40 -2.38 -25.44
N ARG A 1005 1.25 -3.30 -24.98
CA ARG A 1005 1.88 -4.32 -25.82
C ARG A 1005 0.87 -5.28 -26.44
N ARG A 1006 -0.29 -5.52 -25.79
CA ARG A 1006 -1.36 -6.34 -26.35
C ARG A 1006 -1.95 -5.65 -27.56
N LYS A 1007 -2.33 -4.38 -27.39
CA LYS A 1007 -2.87 -3.56 -28.47
C LYS A 1007 -1.88 -3.46 -29.62
N LEU A 1008 -0.59 -3.24 -29.32
CA LEU A 1008 0.47 -3.19 -30.32
C LEU A 1008 0.55 -4.48 -31.15
N CYS A 1009 0.52 -5.67 -30.52
CA CYS A 1009 0.50 -6.94 -31.25
C CYS A 1009 -0.71 -7.06 -32.18
N ILE A 1010 -1.90 -6.64 -31.74
CA ILE A 1010 -3.13 -6.71 -32.53
C ILE A 1010 -3.07 -5.74 -33.72
N GLU A 1011 -2.63 -4.51 -33.49
CA GLU A 1011 -2.50 -3.48 -34.54
C GLU A 1011 -1.47 -3.88 -35.59
N LEU A 1012 -0.32 -4.42 -35.18
CA LEU A 1012 0.69 -4.93 -36.10
C LEU A 1012 0.21 -6.17 -36.87
N CYS A 1013 -0.56 -7.06 -36.23
CA CYS A 1013 -1.18 -8.19 -36.92
C CYS A 1013 -2.19 -7.73 -37.99
N LYS A 1014 -3.07 -6.77 -37.67
CA LYS A 1014 -4.02 -6.15 -38.60
C LYS A 1014 -3.28 -5.47 -39.75
N LYS A 1015 -2.21 -4.73 -39.43
CA LYS A 1015 -1.37 -4.06 -40.42
C LYS A 1015 -0.69 -5.05 -41.37
N ALA A 1016 -0.05 -6.08 -40.84
CA ALA A 1016 0.61 -7.12 -41.62
C ALA A 1016 -0.36 -7.80 -42.61
N PHE A 1017 -1.60 -8.03 -42.20
CA PHE A 1017 -2.64 -8.54 -43.09
C PHE A 1017 -3.03 -7.53 -44.16
N SER A 1018 -3.26 -6.26 -43.79
CA SER A 1018 -3.61 -5.19 -44.74
C SER A 1018 -2.53 -4.92 -45.79
N GLU A 1019 -1.25 -5.06 -45.39
CA GLU A 1019 -0.07 -4.88 -46.25
C GLU A 1019 0.35 -6.17 -46.96
N ARG A 1020 -0.44 -7.27 -46.82
CA ARG A 1020 -0.21 -8.59 -47.44
C ARG A 1020 1.13 -9.24 -47.06
N LEU A 1021 1.66 -8.92 -45.89
CA LEU A 1021 2.84 -9.59 -45.30
C LEU A 1021 2.47 -10.98 -44.76
N ILE A 1022 1.20 -11.18 -44.39
CA ILE A 1022 0.63 -12.47 -43.99
C ILE A 1022 -0.69 -12.70 -44.73
N ASN A 1023 -1.03 -13.97 -44.96
CA ASN A 1023 -2.32 -14.35 -45.55
C ASN A 1023 -3.44 -14.43 -44.49
N GLU A 1024 -4.67 -14.63 -44.94
CA GLU A 1024 -5.84 -14.69 -44.05
C GLU A 1024 -5.76 -15.80 -43.00
N GLN A 1025 -5.30 -16.99 -43.38
CA GLN A 1025 -5.12 -18.09 -42.43
C GLN A 1025 -4.10 -17.72 -41.35
N GLN A 1026 -2.96 -17.17 -41.75
CA GLN A 1026 -1.91 -16.71 -40.86
C GLN A 1026 -2.40 -15.59 -39.94
N TYR A 1027 -3.21 -14.65 -40.43
CA TYR A 1027 -3.80 -13.59 -39.62
C TYR A 1027 -4.60 -14.15 -38.43
N TYR A 1028 -5.51 -15.10 -38.68
CA TYR A 1028 -6.27 -15.73 -37.60
C TYR A 1028 -5.39 -16.58 -36.68
N GLU A 1029 -4.41 -17.30 -37.22
CA GLU A 1029 -3.45 -18.07 -36.41
C GLU A 1029 -2.64 -17.18 -35.46
N ARG A 1030 -2.23 -15.97 -35.91
CA ARG A 1030 -1.52 -15.00 -35.07
C ARG A 1030 -2.44 -14.38 -34.02
N LEU A 1031 -3.68 -14.04 -34.36
CA LEU A 1031 -4.66 -13.56 -33.36
C LEU A 1031 -4.93 -14.60 -32.28
N GLN A 1032 -5.13 -15.87 -32.68
CA GLN A 1032 -5.30 -16.97 -31.73
C GLN A 1032 -4.05 -17.14 -30.86
N TYR A 1033 -2.86 -17.05 -31.46
CA TYR A 1033 -1.60 -17.12 -30.71
C TYR A 1033 -1.48 -16.01 -29.66
N ILE A 1034 -1.89 -14.78 -29.98
CA ILE A 1034 -1.91 -13.66 -29.02
C ILE A 1034 -2.83 -14.02 -27.84
N VAL A 1035 -4.07 -14.44 -28.09
CA VAL A 1035 -5.03 -14.81 -27.04
C VAL A 1035 -4.48 -15.94 -26.17
N ASP A 1036 -4.01 -17.01 -26.78
CA ASP A 1036 -3.45 -18.16 -26.07
C ASP A 1036 -2.22 -17.76 -25.25
N TYR A 1037 -1.34 -16.90 -25.77
CA TYR A 1037 -0.19 -16.40 -25.03
C TYR A 1037 -0.62 -15.64 -23.76
N PHE A 1038 -1.61 -14.75 -23.85
CA PHE A 1038 -2.07 -13.99 -22.69
C PHE A 1038 -2.77 -14.85 -21.64
N GLU A 1039 -3.62 -15.78 -22.08
CA GLU A 1039 -4.36 -16.67 -21.18
C GLU A 1039 -3.45 -17.72 -20.55
N GLU A 1040 -2.51 -18.32 -21.29
CA GLU A 1040 -1.55 -19.30 -20.77
C GLU A 1040 -0.53 -18.70 -19.79
N ASN A 1041 -0.30 -17.39 -19.81
CA ASN A 1041 0.70 -16.73 -18.98
C ASN A 1041 0.10 -15.81 -17.91
N GLU A 1042 -1.22 -15.90 -17.64
CA GLU A 1042 -1.95 -15.08 -16.65
C GLU A 1042 -1.62 -13.58 -16.74
N LEU A 1043 -1.42 -13.07 -17.95
CA LEU A 1043 -1.12 -11.66 -18.21
C LEU A 1043 -2.40 -10.81 -18.25
N ILE A 1044 -3.42 -11.23 -17.49
CA ILE A 1044 -4.71 -10.57 -17.29
C ILE A 1044 -4.85 -10.38 -15.78
N THR A 1045 -4.34 -9.26 -15.24
CA THR A 1045 -4.41 -9.02 -13.80
C THR A 1045 -5.79 -8.47 -13.40
N SER A 1046 -6.21 -8.73 -12.16
CA SER A 1046 -7.46 -8.21 -11.58
C SER A 1046 -7.51 -6.68 -11.48
N ASN A 1047 -6.35 -6.02 -11.50
CA ASN A 1047 -6.24 -4.55 -11.49
C ASN A 1047 -6.25 -3.94 -12.90
N ASP A 1048 -6.01 -4.73 -13.96
CA ASP A 1048 -6.16 -4.32 -15.36
C ASP A 1048 -7.61 -4.42 -15.87
N ARG A 1049 -8.60 -4.35 -14.96
CA ARG A 1049 -10.00 -4.04 -15.29
C ARG A 1049 -10.22 -2.54 -15.54
N THR A 1050 -9.22 -1.83 -16.04
CA THR A 1050 -9.54 -0.72 -16.95
C THR A 1050 -10.30 -1.35 -18.12
N TYR A 1051 -11.51 -0.84 -18.38
CA TYR A 1051 -12.51 -1.29 -19.36
C TYR A 1051 -12.00 -1.60 -20.79
N MET A 1052 -10.71 -1.41 -21.10
CA MET A 1052 -10.10 -1.64 -22.40
C MET A 1052 -9.57 -3.06 -22.62
N SER A 1053 -9.13 -3.80 -21.59
CA SER A 1053 -8.42 -5.09 -21.79
C SER A 1053 -9.32 -6.27 -22.16
N LEU A 1054 -10.57 -6.29 -21.65
CA LEU A 1054 -11.60 -7.31 -21.96
C LEU A 1054 -12.19 -7.11 -23.37
N ASN A 1055 -12.38 -5.87 -23.81
CA ASN A 1055 -12.97 -5.54 -25.11
C ASN A 1055 -12.16 -6.12 -26.28
N TYR A 1056 -10.83 -6.16 -26.21
CA TYR A 1056 -10.00 -6.69 -27.31
C TYR A 1056 -9.99 -8.22 -27.38
N ILE A 1057 -10.05 -8.92 -26.24
CA ILE A 1057 -10.20 -10.38 -26.24
C ILE A 1057 -11.58 -10.77 -26.76
N GLU A 1058 -12.63 -10.05 -26.34
CA GLU A 1058 -13.97 -10.21 -26.89
C GLU A 1058 -14.04 -9.86 -28.39
N GLU A 1059 -13.34 -8.81 -28.86
CA GLU A 1059 -13.23 -8.44 -30.26
C GLU A 1059 -12.54 -9.55 -31.08
N ILE A 1060 -11.41 -10.07 -30.61
CA ILE A 1060 -10.70 -11.19 -31.26
C ILE A 1060 -11.58 -12.45 -31.25
N ASN A 1061 -12.20 -12.80 -30.12
CA ASN A 1061 -13.07 -13.96 -30.02
C ASN A 1061 -14.29 -13.83 -30.93
N THR A 1062 -14.82 -12.62 -31.13
CA THR A 1062 -15.90 -12.33 -32.08
C THR A 1062 -15.43 -12.52 -33.53
N ILE A 1063 -14.24 -11.99 -33.87
CA ILE A 1063 -13.61 -12.17 -35.18
C ILE A 1063 -13.39 -13.67 -35.47
N LEU A 1064 -12.85 -14.42 -34.52
CA LEU A 1064 -12.60 -15.86 -34.65
C LEU A 1064 -13.90 -16.66 -34.77
N SER A 1065 -14.93 -16.33 -33.97
CA SER A 1065 -16.24 -16.98 -34.01
C SER A 1065 -16.97 -16.76 -35.34
N SER A 1066 -16.78 -15.60 -35.98
CA SER A 1066 -17.38 -15.29 -37.29
C SER A 1066 -16.84 -16.19 -38.42
N ARG A 1067 -15.59 -16.66 -38.33
CA ARG A 1067 -14.95 -17.58 -39.29
C ARG A 1067 -15.54 -18.99 -39.20
N ASP A 1068 -15.80 -19.49 -38.00
CA ASP A 1068 -16.43 -20.80 -37.80
C ASP A 1068 -17.88 -20.84 -38.31
N GLY A 1069 -18.57 -19.69 -38.27
CA GLY A 1069 -19.89 -19.51 -38.90
C GLY A 1069 -19.85 -19.54 -40.44
N VAL A 1070 -18.79 -19.01 -41.06
CA VAL A 1070 -18.62 -19.00 -42.53
C VAL A 1070 -18.17 -20.37 -43.05
N ASN A 1071 -17.26 -21.07 -42.37
CA ASN A 1071 -16.81 -22.42 -42.75
C ASN A 1071 -17.93 -23.48 -42.68
N LYS A 1072 -18.91 -23.33 -41.75
CA LYS A 1072 -20.12 -24.19 -41.72
C LYS A 1072 -21.08 -23.89 -42.87
N SER A 1073 -21.07 -22.68 -43.42
CA SER A 1073 -21.93 -22.32 -44.55
C SER A 1073 -21.39 -22.80 -45.91
N GLU A 1074 -20.07 -22.95 -46.05
CA GLU A 1074 -19.43 -23.48 -47.26
C GLU A 1074 -19.41 -25.01 -47.35
N THR A 1075 -19.56 -25.73 -46.24
CA THR A 1075 -19.75 -27.21 -46.26
C THR A 1075 -21.20 -27.62 -46.52
N THR A 1076 -22.12 -26.66 -46.67
CA THR A 1076 -23.54 -26.90 -46.96
C THR A 1076 -24.00 -26.26 -48.29
N ARG A 1077 -23.08 -26.11 -49.26
CA ARG A 1077 -23.41 -25.69 -50.63
C ARG A 1077 -22.89 -26.68 -51.67
#